data_AF-A0A1Z3HLL3-F1
#
_entry.id   AF-A0A1Z3HLL3-F1
#
_cell.length_a   1.000
_cell.length_b   1.000
_cell.length_c   1.000
_cell.angle_alpha   90.00
_cell.angle_beta   90.00
_cell.angle_gamma   90.00
#
_symmetry.space_group_name_H-M   'P 1'
#
loop_
_entity.id
_entity.type
_entity.pdbx_description
1 polymer ?
#
loop_
_entity_poly.entity_id
_entity_poly.type
_entity_poly.pdbx_seq_one_letter_code
_entity_poly.pdbx_strand_id
1 'polypeptide(L)'
;MPDDLTPLWISLKTASVATVLATCLGILAAGWMLSYRGRARGLIDGVLTLPLVLPPTVVGFLLLLLLGKNSPIGQALNYLGVSPIFTWTAAVMAATVVAFPLVYKTVLSALEQLDSTLISSARTLGASDWRIFWQILLPLVWPGILAGMILAFARALGEFGATLMVGGSISGVTQTIPIAIFFAAEAGRMGVALAWVVLMVLISLVVITGIHQGSRNALPRTVLPQAGAQRLFNWIYFGTLKVNQFGLIPAVLTQQRRRLGHPSAQTTRALARSRSPNGRGRVPVDTAAREPGLPQLAVEAFPAPQTMTTPSSNSPTQPQAAELVVQIERQVPGFDLDLQFRTDQQPLGLLGASGSGKTMTLRCIAGLDTPSQGRIVLNGRVLFDSHKRINLPSCDRNVGIVFQNYALFPHLTVAQNIAFGMAAIPKPQRAADVVQYLDMMDLSGLGDRYPHQLSGGQQQRVALARALAIQPDMLLLDEPLSALDTYLRSHVEKLLVEVLSEYRGITLFITHKLEEAYRICTNLLVLANGRILANGTKEAIFQRPPSIEVAKVSECKNFSRARRVDDTHIEAIDWTCQLAVQAPIPADLAYVGLRAHHIQFVFPGEQPNTFPSWLAILTETQHRVTLYLKLHGQPSGPHDYHLQAEVYREKWDRLRHSPFPWYICLDPARLIVMPE
;
A
#
# COMPACT_ATOMS: atom_id res chain seq x y z
N MET A 1 -54.17 -24.03 -6.71
CA MET A 1 -52.75 -24.37 -6.47
C MET A 1 -52.53 -25.81 -6.90
N PRO A 2 -51.30 -26.29 -7.08
CA PRO A 2 -51.03 -27.72 -6.97
C PRO A 2 -51.42 -28.19 -5.56
N ASP A 3 -52.11 -29.31 -5.45
CA ASP A 3 -52.59 -29.84 -4.15
C ASP A 3 -51.46 -30.45 -3.31
N ASP A 4 -50.37 -30.88 -3.97
CA ASP A 4 -49.12 -31.28 -3.33
C ASP A 4 -48.13 -30.10 -3.26
N LEU A 5 -47.82 -29.67 -2.04
CA LEU A 5 -46.81 -28.64 -1.74
C LEU A 5 -45.41 -29.22 -1.44
N THR A 6 -45.24 -30.54 -1.49
CA THR A 6 -43.97 -31.20 -1.16
C THR A 6 -42.80 -30.73 -2.05
N PRO A 7 -42.95 -30.46 -3.37
CA PRO A 7 -41.87 -29.90 -4.18
C PRO A 7 -41.37 -28.53 -3.69
N LEU A 8 -42.25 -27.68 -3.14
CA LEU A 8 -41.85 -26.41 -2.53
C LEU A 8 -41.00 -26.64 -1.29
N TRP A 9 -41.45 -27.52 -0.39
CA TRP A 9 -40.74 -27.80 0.86
C TRP A 9 -39.38 -28.45 0.60
N ILE A 10 -39.29 -29.42 -0.30
CA ILE A 10 -38.02 -30.03 -0.73
C ILE A 10 -37.09 -28.96 -1.29
N SER A 11 -37.57 -28.06 -2.16
CA SER A 11 -36.74 -27.03 -2.79
C SER A 11 -36.20 -26.04 -1.78
N LEU A 12 -37.06 -25.50 -0.91
CA LEU A 12 -36.68 -24.54 0.12
C LEU A 12 -35.68 -25.15 1.11
N LYS A 13 -35.94 -26.40 1.57
CA LYS A 13 -35.05 -27.14 2.46
C LYS A 13 -33.69 -27.41 1.81
N THR A 14 -33.69 -27.84 0.54
CA THR A 14 -32.46 -28.13 -0.22
C THR A 14 -31.64 -26.87 -0.43
N ALA A 15 -32.24 -25.79 -0.92
CA ALA A 15 -31.57 -24.51 -1.16
C ALA A 15 -31.01 -23.91 0.14
N SER A 16 -31.76 -23.97 1.26
CA SER A 16 -31.30 -23.43 2.55
C SER A 16 -30.07 -24.18 3.08
N VAL A 17 -30.13 -25.52 3.13
CA VAL A 17 -29.00 -26.33 3.62
C VAL A 17 -27.78 -26.21 2.69
N ALA A 18 -28.00 -26.25 1.37
CA ALA A 18 -26.94 -26.05 0.39
C ALA A 18 -26.28 -24.67 0.51
N THR A 19 -27.05 -23.62 0.79
CA THR A 19 -26.52 -22.25 1.00
C THR A 19 -25.63 -22.18 2.24
N VAL A 20 -26.04 -22.78 3.37
CA VAL A 20 -25.22 -22.81 4.59
C VAL A 20 -23.90 -23.54 4.34
N LEU A 21 -23.95 -24.73 3.74
CA LEU A 21 -22.75 -25.51 3.41
C LEU A 21 -21.83 -24.78 2.43
N ALA A 22 -22.39 -24.24 1.33
CA ALA A 22 -21.67 -23.45 0.34
C ALA A 22 -21.04 -22.19 0.95
N THR A 23 -21.66 -21.62 1.99
CA THR A 23 -21.16 -20.42 2.67
C THR A 23 -20.02 -20.74 3.61
N CYS A 24 -20.15 -21.76 4.47
CA CYS A 24 -19.05 -22.19 5.33
C CYS A 24 -17.83 -22.61 4.50
N LEU A 25 -18.03 -23.41 3.44
CA LEU A 25 -16.95 -23.81 2.52
C LEU A 25 -16.38 -22.61 1.76
N GLY A 26 -17.23 -21.73 1.23
CA GLY A 26 -16.83 -20.55 0.44
C GLY A 26 -15.99 -19.56 1.25
N ILE A 27 -16.37 -19.31 2.51
CA ILE A 27 -15.62 -18.46 3.45
C ILE A 27 -14.24 -19.07 3.76
N LEU A 28 -14.18 -20.37 4.07
CA LEU A 28 -12.91 -21.06 4.35
C LEU A 28 -11.99 -21.08 3.12
N ALA A 29 -12.53 -21.39 1.95
CA ALA A 29 -11.78 -21.39 0.69
C ALA A 29 -11.27 -19.99 0.32
N ALA A 30 -12.08 -18.94 0.47
CA ALA A 30 -11.67 -17.57 0.20
C ALA A 30 -10.61 -17.06 1.19
N GLY A 31 -10.75 -17.37 2.49
CA GLY A 31 -9.75 -17.03 3.52
C GLY A 31 -8.41 -17.73 3.28
N TRP A 32 -8.43 -19.03 2.95
CA TRP A 32 -7.22 -19.77 2.57
C TRP A 32 -6.60 -19.20 1.28
N MET A 33 -7.40 -18.91 0.26
CA MET A 33 -6.94 -18.35 -1.01
C MET A 33 -6.27 -16.97 -0.85
N LEU A 34 -6.78 -16.13 0.05
CA LEU A 34 -6.16 -14.84 0.37
C LEU A 34 -4.72 -15.02 0.88
N SER A 35 -4.47 -16.06 1.69
CA SER A 35 -3.13 -16.39 2.18
C SER A 35 -2.21 -17.02 1.12
N TYR A 36 -2.78 -17.66 0.09
CA TYR A 36 -2.03 -18.45 -0.87
C TYR A 36 -1.29 -17.59 -1.91
N ARG A 37 0.05 -17.59 -1.82
CA ARG A 37 0.98 -16.90 -2.74
C ARG A 37 1.70 -17.81 -3.74
N GLY A 38 1.30 -19.08 -3.86
CA GLY A 38 1.94 -20.05 -4.75
C GLY A 38 1.60 -19.84 -6.24
N ARG A 39 2.51 -20.28 -7.14
CA ARG A 39 2.35 -20.16 -8.60
C ARG A 39 1.07 -20.81 -9.15
N ALA A 40 0.51 -21.79 -8.44
CA ALA A 40 -0.72 -22.47 -8.83
C ALA A 40 -2.03 -21.69 -8.54
N ARG A 41 -1.97 -20.46 -8.00
CA ARG A 41 -3.18 -19.68 -7.61
C ARG A 41 -4.22 -19.61 -8.72
N GLY A 42 -3.82 -19.34 -9.97
CA GLY A 42 -4.76 -19.29 -11.10
C GLY A 42 -5.43 -20.65 -11.43
N LEU A 43 -4.70 -21.76 -11.29
CA LEU A 43 -5.25 -23.11 -11.50
C LEU A 43 -6.26 -23.46 -10.40
N ILE A 44 -5.91 -23.18 -9.14
CA ILE A 44 -6.76 -23.41 -7.97
C ILE A 44 -8.05 -22.58 -8.08
N ASP A 45 -7.93 -21.30 -8.42
CA ASP A 45 -9.09 -20.42 -8.64
C ASP A 45 -10.00 -20.93 -9.77
N GLY A 46 -9.42 -21.43 -10.86
CA GLY A 46 -10.13 -22.05 -11.97
C GLY A 46 -10.89 -23.32 -11.56
N VAL A 47 -10.28 -24.20 -10.75
CA VAL A 47 -10.94 -25.41 -10.22
C VAL A 47 -12.09 -25.04 -9.26
N LEU A 48 -11.87 -24.07 -8.36
CA LEU A 48 -12.90 -23.61 -7.41
C LEU A 48 -14.07 -22.88 -8.09
N THR A 49 -13.85 -22.28 -9.26
CA THR A 49 -14.91 -21.61 -10.05
C THR A 49 -15.52 -22.48 -11.16
N LEU A 50 -14.95 -23.64 -11.45
CA LEU A 50 -15.38 -24.53 -12.55
C LEU A 50 -16.89 -24.86 -12.57
N PRO A 51 -17.58 -25.13 -11.43
CA PRO A 51 -19.02 -25.41 -11.42
C PRO A 51 -19.92 -24.24 -11.84
N LEU A 52 -19.38 -23.02 -11.95
CA LEU A 52 -20.09 -21.83 -12.46
C LEU A 52 -19.99 -21.72 -13.99
N VAL A 53 -18.95 -22.30 -14.60
CA VAL A 53 -18.66 -22.21 -16.04
C VAL A 53 -19.18 -23.43 -16.79
N LEU A 54 -19.19 -24.61 -16.16
CA LEU A 54 -19.72 -25.83 -16.75
C LEU A 54 -21.25 -25.84 -16.79
N PRO A 55 -21.88 -26.44 -17.82
CA PRO A 55 -23.31 -26.71 -17.81
C PRO A 55 -23.70 -27.57 -16.59
N PRO A 56 -24.83 -27.32 -15.91
CA PRO A 56 -25.14 -28.01 -14.65
C PRO A 56 -25.29 -29.53 -14.78
N THR A 57 -25.69 -30.03 -15.96
CA THR A 57 -25.68 -31.47 -16.28
C THR A 57 -24.27 -32.05 -16.34
N VAL A 58 -23.26 -31.31 -16.82
CA VAL A 58 -21.85 -31.74 -16.78
C VAL A 58 -21.36 -31.79 -15.33
N VAL A 59 -21.74 -30.82 -14.50
CA VAL A 59 -21.46 -30.85 -13.04
C VAL A 59 -22.14 -32.06 -12.38
N GLY A 60 -23.41 -32.32 -12.70
CA GLY A 60 -24.15 -33.50 -12.24
C GLY A 60 -23.51 -34.83 -12.65
N PHE A 61 -23.03 -34.94 -13.90
CA PHE A 61 -22.33 -36.12 -14.39
C PHE A 61 -20.98 -36.33 -13.68
N LEU A 62 -20.19 -35.26 -13.50
CA LEU A 62 -18.93 -35.34 -12.73
C LEU A 62 -19.18 -35.74 -11.28
N LEU A 63 -20.27 -35.27 -10.66
CA LEU A 63 -20.67 -35.68 -9.31
C LEU A 63 -21.16 -37.13 -9.26
N LEU A 64 -21.87 -37.62 -10.29
CA LEU A 64 -22.20 -39.05 -10.42
C LEU A 64 -20.95 -39.93 -10.53
N LEU A 65 -19.91 -39.47 -11.24
CA LEU A 65 -18.62 -40.19 -11.31
C LEU A 65 -17.87 -40.16 -9.96
N LEU A 66 -17.92 -39.03 -9.24
CA LEU A 66 -17.23 -38.85 -7.94
C LEU A 66 -17.96 -39.50 -6.76
N LEU A 67 -19.28 -39.66 -6.81
CA LEU A 67 -20.11 -40.27 -5.76
C LEU A 67 -20.62 -41.66 -6.14
N GLY A 68 -20.34 -42.13 -7.36
CA GLY A 68 -20.77 -43.42 -7.88
C GLY A 68 -20.33 -44.58 -7.01
N LYS A 69 -21.12 -45.66 -6.95
CA LYS A 69 -20.83 -46.84 -6.10
C LYS A 69 -19.45 -47.48 -6.36
N ASN A 70 -18.89 -47.27 -7.55
CA ASN A 70 -17.59 -47.79 -7.97
C ASN A 70 -16.43 -46.78 -7.78
N SER A 71 -16.70 -45.58 -7.29
CA SER A 71 -15.69 -44.55 -6.97
C SER A 71 -15.09 -44.78 -5.57
N PRO A 72 -13.86 -44.33 -5.28
CA PRO A 72 -13.27 -44.47 -3.95
C PRO A 72 -14.10 -43.78 -2.85
N ILE A 73 -14.69 -42.62 -3.15
CA ILE A 73 -15.52 -41.86 -2.22
C ILE A 73 -16.86 -42.57 -2.01
N GLY A 74 -17.50 -43.05 -3.07
CA GLY A 74 -18.74 -43.83 -2.99
C GLY A 74 -18.55 -45.16 -2.25
N GLN A 75 -17.41 -45.84 -2.40
CA GLN A 75 -17.07 -47.03 -1.63
C GLN A 75 -16.89 -46.72 -0.13
N ALA A 76 -16.19 -45.64 0.22
CA ALA A 76 -16.05 -45.20 1.61
C ALA A 76 -17.40 -44.80 2.24
N LEU A 77 -18.29 -44.16 1.49
CA LEU A 77 -19.65 -43.82 1.94
C LEU A 77 -20.54 -45.06 2.09
N ASN A 78 -20.44 -46.04 1.19
CA ASN A 78 -21.12 -47.32 1.31
C ASN A 78 -20.65 -48.11 2.55
N TYR A 79 -19.35 -48.04 2.92
CA TYR A 79 -18.83 -48.64 4.15
C TYR A 79 -19.43 -48.01 5.42
N LEU A 80 -19.80 -46.72 5.35
CA LEU A 80 -20.57 -46.01 6.39
C LEU A 80 -22.10 -46.23 6.28
N GLY A 81 -22.56 -47.12 5.38
CA GLY A 81 -23.99 -47.40 5.17
C GLY A 81 -24.77 -46.33 4.39
N VAL A 82 -24.10 -45.33 3.82
CA VAL A 82 -24.73 -44.18 3.15
C VAL A 82 -24.69 -44.34 1.63
N SER A 83 -25.85 -44.46 0.99
CA SER A 83 -25.98 -44.38 -0.49
C SER A 83 -26.13 -42.92 -0.93
N PRO A 84 -25.14 -42.31 -1.62
CA PRO A 84 -25.09 -40.88 -1.88
C PRO A 84 -25.75 -40.43 -3.19
N ILE A 85 -26.50 -41.32 -3.86
CA ILE A 85 -27.16 -41.07 -5.17
C ILE A 85 -28.64 -41.47 -5.06
N PHE A 86 -29.52 -40.74 -5.76
CA PHE A 86 -30.98 -40.85 -5.72
C PHE A 86 -31.60 -40.56 -4.34
N THR A 87 -30.93 -39.72 -3.54
CA THR A 87 -31.34 -39.34 -2.18
C THR A 87 -31.42 -37.82 -2.03
N TRP A 88 -32.14 -37.34 -1.02
CA TRP A 88 -32.25 -35.90 -0.75
C TRP A 88 -30.87 -35.26 -0.43
N THR A 89 -29.99 -35.99 0.25
CA THR A 89 -28.61 -35.56 0.50
C THR A 89 -27.79 -35.42 -0.78
N ALA A 90 -28.04 -36.26 -1.80
CA ALA A 90 -27.44 -36.13 -3.13
C ALA A 90 -27.81 -34.80 -3.79
N ALA A 91 -29.09 -34.40 -3.73
CA ALA A 91 -29.57 -33.12 -4.24
C ALA A 91 -28.95 -31.93 -3.48
N VAL A 92 -28.82 -32.02 -2.16
CA VAL A 92 -28.14 -31.01 -1.33
C VAL A 92 -26.67 -30.87 -1.73
N MET A 93 -25.93 -31.98 -1.92
CA MET A 93 -24.52 -31.93 -2.35
C MET A 93 -24.38 -31.31 -3.74
N ALA A 94 -25.21 -31.71 -4.70
CA ALA A 94 -25.22 -31.13 -6.04
C ALA A 94 -25.50 -29.62 -6.04
N ALA A 95 -26.53 -29.18 -5.32
CA ALA A 95 -26.84 -27.76 -5.14
C ALA A 95 -25.71 -27.01 -4.42
N THR A 96 -25.05 -27.62 -3.43
CA THR A 96 -23.91 -27.03 -2.71
C THR A 96 -22.73 -26.76 -3.63
N VAL A 97 -22.33 -27.76 -4.45
CA VAL A 97 -21.21 -27.65 -5.39
C VAL A 97 -21.46 -26.60 -6.48
N VAL A 98 -22.70 -26.47 -6.93
CA VAL A 98 -23.11 -25.46 -7.92
C VAL A 98 -23.23 -24.05 -7.33
N ALA A 99 -23.62 -23.92 -6.05
CA ALA A 99 -23.75 -22.63 -5.36
C ALA A 99 -22.44 -22.10 -4.76
N PHE A 100 -21.52 -23.00 -4.38
CA PHE A 100 -20.22 -22.67 -3.77
C PHE A 100 -19.40 -21.59 -4.51
N PRO A 101 -19.22 -21.63 -5.84
CA PRO A 101 -18.42 -20.63 -6.56
C PRO A 101 -18.89 -19.19 -6.35
N LEU A 102 -20.19 -18.98 -6.16
CA LEU A 102 -20.79 -17.65 -5.97
C LEU A 102 -20.42 -17.08 -4.59
N VAL A 103 -20.51 -17.87 -3.52
CA VAL A 103 -20.05 -17.41 -2.20
C VAL A 103 -18.53 -17.23 -2.19
N TYR A 104 -17.80 -18.21 -2.73
CA TYR A 104 -16.34 -18.15 -2.82
C TYR A 104 -15.86 -16.87 -3.51
N LYS A 105 -16.39 -16.52 -4.69
CA LYS A 105 -15.95 -15.30 -5.40
C LYS A 105 -16.47 -13.99 -4.82
N THR A 106 -17.67 -13.94 -4.25
CA THR A 106 -18.15 -12.71 -3.58
C THR A 106 -17.34 -12.41 -2.32
N VAL A 107 -17.06 -13.44 -1.50
CA VAL A 107 -16.25 -13.31 -0.28
C VAL A 107 -14.79 -13.03 -0.62
N LEU A 108 -14.19 -13.73 -1.60
CA LEU A 108 -12.82 -13.45 -2.04
C LEU A 108 -12.68 -12.03 -2.60
N SER A 109 -13.63 -11.58 -3.44
CA SER A 109 -13.61 -10.22 -3.99
C SER A 109 -13.75 -9.15 -2.91
N ALA A 110 -14.54 -9.40 -1.87
CA ALA A 110 -14.65 -8.49 -0.72
C ALA A 110 -13.42 -8.52 0.20
N LEU A 111 -12.75 -9.67 0.37
CA LEU A 111 -11.45 -9.78 1.05
C LEU A 111 -10.33 -9.05 0.28
N GLU A 112 -10.29 -9.19 -1.04
CA GLU A 112 -9.30 -8.54 -1.93
C GLU A 112 -9.51 -7.00 -2.03
N GLN A 113 -10.66 -6.48 -1.57
CA GLN A 113 -10.93 -5.04 -1.42
C GLN A 113 -10.49 -4.46 -0.06
N LEU A 114 -10.14 -5.28 0.93
CA LEU A 114 -9.68 -4.76 2.22
C LEU A 114 -8.24 -4.27 2.16
N ASP A 115 -7.97 -3.15 2.85
CA ASP A 115 -6.63 -2.60 2.95
C ASP A 115 -5.69 -3.54 3.73
N SER A 116 -4.62 -3.99 3.07
CA SER A 116 -3.59 -4.87 3.64
C SER A 116 -2.85 -4.27 4.84
N THR A 117 -2.89 -2.95 5.04
CA THR A 117 -2.35 -2.30 6.25
C THR A 117 -3.15 -2.66 7.51
N LEU A 118 -4.46 -2.95 7.41
CA LEU A 118 -5.25 -3.42 8.56
C LEU A 118 -4.75 -4.78 9.05
N ILE A 119 -4.49 -5.72 8.14
CA ILE A 119 -3.91 -7.04 8.45
C ILE A 119 -2.51 -6.86 9.04
N SER A 120 -1.72 -5.97 8.44
CA SER A 120 -0.35 -5.69 8.84
C SER A 120 -0.28 -5.09 10.25
N SER A 121 -1.14 -4.09 10.55
CA SER A 121 -1.29 -3.47 11.88
C SER A 121 -1.70 -4.48 12.94
N ALA A 122 -2.65 -5.36 12.63
CA ALA A 122 -3.06 -6.40 13.57
C ALA A 122 -1.93 -7.40 13.88
N ARG A 123 -1.13 -7.78 12.88
CA ARG A 123 0.04 -8.66 13.08
C ARG A 123 1.11 -8.01 13.96
N THR A 124 1.44 -6.74 13.76
CA THR A 124 2.38 -6.01 14.63
C THR A 124 1.85 -5.81 16.05
N LEU A 125 0.52 -5.78 16.23
CA LEU A 125 -0.14 -5.77 17.55
C LEU A 125 -0.30 -7.19 18.16
N GLY A 126 0.58 -8.13 17.79
CA GLY A 126 0.63 -9.48 18.35
C GLY A 126 -0.54 -10.41 17.98
N ALA A 127 -1.42 -10.05 17.03
CA ALA A 127 -2.55 -10.90 16.67
C ALA A 127 -2.14 -12.01 15.68
N SER A 128 -2.48 -13.26 16.02
CA SER A 128 -2.37 -14.41 15.12
C SER A 128 -3.38 -14.34 13.97
N ASP A 129 -3.05 -14.95 12.83
CA ASP A 129 -3.90 -14.91 11.63
C ASP A 129 -5.34 -15.42 11.87
N TRP A 130 -5.53 -16.40 12.75
CA TRP A 130 -6.86 -16.86 13.16
C TRP A 130 -7.66 -15.76 13.90
N ARG A 131 -7.00 -15.02 14.80
CA ARG A 131 -7.61 -13.89 15.51
C ARG A 131 -7.92 -12.73 14.56
N ILE A 132 -7.02 -12.44 13.61
CA ILE A 132 -7.23 -11.43 12.56
C ILE A 132 -8.43 -11.82 11.68
N PHE A 133 -8.54 -13.09 11.30
CA PHE A 133 -9.66 -13.59 10.53
C PHE A 133 -11.01 -13.33 11.22
N TRP A 134 -11.15 -13.74 12.49
CA TRP A 134 -12.42 -13.60 13.21
C TRP A 134 -12.72 -12.19 13.73
N GLN A 135 -11.71 -11.40 14.12
CA GLN A 135 -11.92 -10.08 14.72
C GLN A 135 -11.83 -8.91 13.73
N ILE A 136 -11.26 -9.11 12.54
CA ILE A 136 -11.07 -8.05 11.54
C ILE A 136 -11.64 -8.44 10.17
N LEU A 137 -11.21 -9.55 9.58
CA LEU A 137 -11.63 -9.89 8.20
C LEU A 137 -13.12 -10.23 8.10
N LEU A 138 -13.61 -11.13 8.96
CA LEU A 138 -14.99 -11.61 8.91
C LEU A 138 -16.04 -10.52 9.19
N PRO A 139 -15.88 -9.61 10.19
CA PRO A 139 -16.82 -8.50 10.39
C PRO A 139 -16.84 -7.51 9.23
N LEU A 140 -15.68 -7.19 8.64
CA LEU A 140 -15.58 -6.24 7.53
C LEU A 140 -16.14 -6.81 6.21
N VAL A 141 -16.02 -8.12 5.99
CA VAL A 141 -16.51 -8.81 4.78
C VAL A 141 -17.96 -9.32 4.92
N TRP A 142 -18.61 -9.11 6.07
CA TRP A 142 -20.01 -9.51 6.30
C TRP A 142 -21.00 -9.09 5.19
N PRO A 143 -20.96 -7.87 4.61
CA PRO A 143 -21.82 -7.51 3.48
C PRO A 143 -21.56 -8.34 2.21
N GLY A 144 -20.30 -8.74 1.97
CA GLY A 144 -19.91 -9.61 0.86
C GLY A 144 -20.33 -11.07 1.07
N ILE A 145 -20.27 -11.55 2.32
CA ILE A 145 -20.83 -12.86 2.72
C ILE A 145 -22.34 -12.86 2.50
N LEU A 146 -23.05 -11.81 2.94
CA LEU A 146 -24.48 -11.67 2.76
C LEU A 146 -24.86 -11.68 1.27
N ALA A 147 -24.14 -10.92 0.42
CA ALA A 147 -24.33 -10.96 -1.03
C ALA A 147 -24.10 -12.36 -1.62
N GLY A 148 -23.06 -13.07 -1.16
CA GLY A 148 -22.79 -14.46 -1.52
C GLY A 148 -23.93 -15.41 -1.15
N MET A 149 -24.48 -15.29 0.06
CA MET A 149 -25.62 -16.09 0.53
C MET A 149 -26.87 -15.90 -0.33
N ILE A 150 -27.20 -14.65 -0.74
CA ILE A 150 -28.33 -14.38 -1.66
C ILE A 150 -28.14 -15.14 -2.98
N LEU A 151 -26.95 -14.98 -3.59
CA LEU A 151 -26.66 -15.53 -4.91
C LEU A 151 -26.60 -17.06 -4.88
N ALA A 152 -25.99 -17.65 -3.84
CA ALA A 152 -25.96 -19.07 -3.61
C ALA A 152 -27.37 -19.66 -3.39
N PHE A 153 -28.21 -19.01 -2.60
CA PHE A 153 -29.59 -19.44 -2.37
C PHE A 153 -30.42 -19.40 -3.67
N ALA A 154 -30.39 -18.29 -4.39
CA ALA A 154 -31.09 -18.16 -5.66
C ALA A 154 -30.61 -19.18 -6.69
N ARG A 155 -29.29 -19.44 -6.74
CA ARG A 155 -28.68 -20.43 -7.63
C ARG A 155 -29.05 -21.87 -7.26
N ALA A 156 -29.13 -22.19 -5.97
CA ALA A 156 -29.51 -23.51 -5.46
C ALA A 156 -31.00 -23.80 -5.62
N LEU A 157 -31.87 -22.79 -5.39
CA LEU A 157 -33.32 -22.90 -5.57
C LEU A 157 -33.72 -23.19 -7.03
N GLY A 158 -32.96 -22.65 -7.98
CA GLY A 158 -33.13 -22.87 -9.42
C GLY A 158 -32.27 -23.98 -10.04
N GLU A 159 -31.57 -24.79 -9.26
CA GLU A 159 -30.77 -25.88 -9.82
C GLU A 159 -31.66 -27.05 -10.27
N PHE A 160 -31.37 -27.58 -11.47
CA PHE A 160 -32.14 -28.60 -12.17
C PHE A 160 -31.25 -29.73 -12.71
N GLY A 161 -30.22 -29.41 -13.49
CA GLY A 161 -29.40 -30.40 -14.18
C GLY A 161 -28.52 -31.23 -13.25
N ALA A 162 -27.86 -30.59 -12.29
CA ALA A 162 -27.03 -31.29 -11.31
C ALA A 162 -27.89 -32.08 -10.30
N THR A 163 -28.99 -31.48 -9.84
CA THR A 163 -29.92 -32.10 -8.88
C THR A 163 -30.67 -33.28 -9.47
N LEU A 164 -31.15 -33.18 -10.73
CA LEU A 164 -31.84 -34.29 -11.40
C LEU A 164 -30.90 -35.47 -11.65
N MET A 165 -29.64 -35.21 -12.05
CA MET A 165 -28.69 -36.30 -12.34
C MET A 165 -28.24 -37.05 -11.08
N VAL A 166 -27.89 -36.36 -9.98
CA VAL A 166 -27.38 -37.02 -8.77
C VAL A 166 -28.51 -37.42 -7.80
N GLY A 167 -29.59 -36.62 -7.70
CA GLY A 167 -30.72 -36.83 -6.78
C GLY A 167 -31.95 -37.51 -7.39
N GLY A 168 -32.04 -37.61 -8.73
CA GLY A 168 -33.22 -38.15 -9.41
C GLY A 168 -34.47 -37.28 -9.23
N SER A 169 -35.63 -37.88 -9.48
CA SER A 169 -36.95 -37.22 -9.44
C SER A 169 -37.99 -38.05 -8.71
N ILE A 170 -37.69 -38.43 -7.47
CA ILE A 170 -38.59 -39.23 -6.63
C ILE A 170 -39.65 -38.29 -6.04
N SER A 171 -40.91 -38.50 -6.40
CA SER A 171 -42.05 -37.77 -5.83
C SER A 171 -42.06 -37.90 -4.29
N GLY A 172 -42.38 -36.82 -3.60
CA GLY A 172 -42.35 -36.74 -2.14
C GLY A 172 -40.96 -36.75 -1.47
N VAL A 173 -39.85 -37.03 -2.20
CA VAL A 173 -38.51 -37.21 -1.58
C VAL A 173 -37.42 -36.35 -2.21
N THR A 174 -37.28 -36.31 -3.55
CA THR A 174 -36.22 -35.54 -4.25
C THR A 174 -36.73 -34.60 -5.34
N GLN A 175 -38.01 -34.65 -5.69
CA GLN A 175 -38.61 -33.74 -6.66
C GLN A 175 -38.60 -32.28 -6.17
N THR A 176 -37.78 -31.43 -6.80
CA THR A 176 -37.75 -29.97 -6.59
C THR A 176 -38.71 -29.24 -7.51
N ILE A 177 -38.91 -27.93 -7.30
CA ILE A 177 -39.75 -27.05 -8.15
C ILE A 177 -39.29 -27.08 -9.62
N PRO A 178 -37.99 -26.91 -9.96
CA PRO A 178 -37.54 -27.03 -11.36
C PRO A 178 -37.87 -28.39 -11.99
N ILE A 179 -37.75 -29.48 -11.23
CA ILE A 179 -38.09 -30.84 -11.68
C ILE A 179 -39.63 -31.00 -11.84
N ALA A 180 -40.42 -30.42 -10.93
CA ALA A 180 -41.88 -30.40 -11.02
C ALA A 180 -42.38 -29.55 -12.21
N ILE A 181 -41.74 -28.41 -12.51
CA ILE A 181 -42.01 -27.60 -13.70
C ILE A 181 -41.71 -28.40 -14.97
N PHE A 182 -40.55 -29.05 -15.04
CA PHE A 182 -40.16 -29.86 -16.20
C PHE A 182 -41.18 -30.98 -16.50
N PHE A 183 -41.46 -31.85 -15.52
CA PHE A 183 -42.42 -32.95 -15.74
C PHE A 183 -43.87 -32.48 -15.91
N ALA A 184 -44.28 -31.37 -15.28
CA ALA A 184 -45.59 -30.79 -15.56
C ALA A 184 -45.68 -30.23 -16.98
N ALA A 185 -44.58 -29.69 -17.54
CA ALA A 185 -44.53 -29.21 -18.91
C ALA A 185 -44.53 -30.36 -19.92
N GLU A 186 -43.70 -31.39 -19.69
CA GLU A 186 -43.63 -32.60 -20.52
C GLU A 186 -44.97 -33.35 -20.55
N ALA A 187 -45.68 -33.43 -19.41
CA ALA A 187 -47.04 -33.98 -19.32
C ALA A 187 -48.16 -33.05 -19.84
N GLY A 188 -47.82 -31.92 -20.48
CA GLY A 188 -48.78 -30.96 -21.05
C GLY A 188 -49.58 -30.14 -20.02
N ARG A 189 -49.30 -30.25 -18.72
CA ARG A 189 -50.04 -29.63 -17.61
C ARG A 189 -49.62 -28.18 -17.38
N MET A 190 -49.73 -27.36 -18.43
CA MET A 190 -49.28 -25.95 -18.46
C MET A 190 -49.72 -25.12 -17.26
N GLY A 191 -50.97 -25.26 -16.80
CA GLY A 191 -51.47 -24.52 -15.62
C GLY A 191 -50.74 -24.85 -14.32
N VAL A 192 -50.29 -26.10 -14.14
CA VAL A 192 -49.51 -26.53 -12.97
C VAL A 192 -48.07 -26.03 -13.08
N ALA A 193 -47.46 -26.14 -14.26
CA ALA A 193 -46.12 -25.62 -14.52
C ALA A 193 -46.06 -24.09 -14.30
N LEU A 194 -47.03 -23.34 -14.81
CA LEU A 194 -47.09 -21.88 -14.67
C LEU A 194 -47.29 -21.45 -13.21
N ALA A 195 -48.13 -22.17 -12.43
CA ALA A 195 -48.29 -21.90 -11.00
C ALA A 195 -46.95 -22.04 -10.23
N TRP A 196 -46.18 -23.09 -10.54
CA TRP A 196 -44.84 -23.27 -9.96
C TRP A 196 -43.84 -22.20 -10.39
N VAL A 197 -43.83 -21.79 -11.67
CA VAL A 197 -42.97 -20.71 -12.18
C VAL A 197 -43.27 -19.38 -11.48
N VAL A 198 -44.55 -18.99 -11.38
CA VAL A 198 -44.95 -17.74 -10.71
C VAL A 198 -44.55 -17.75 -9.24
N LEU A 199 -44.76 -18.87 -8.53
CA LEU A 199 -44.34 -19.00 -7.13
C LEU A 199 -42.82 -18.91 -6.96
N MET A 200 -42.04 -19.56 -7.84
CA MET A 200 -40.57 -19.51 -7.81
C MET A 200 -40.04 -18.09 -8.06
N VAL A 201 -40.64 -17.35 -8.99
CA VAL A 201 -40.32 -15.94 -9.26
C VAL A 201 -40.65 -15.07 -8.04
N LEU A 202 -41.82 -15.25 -7.41
CA LEU A 202 -42.21 -14.52 -6.20
C LEU A 202 -41.22 -14.78 -5.04
N ILE A 203 -40.87 -16.04 -4.76
CA ILE A 203 -39.89 -16.40 -3.73
C ILE A 203 -38.54 -15.73 -4.01
N SER A 204 -38.07 -15.80 -5.27
CA SER A 204 -36.80 -15.18 -5.68
C SER A 204 -36.80 -13.66 -5.49
N LEU A 205 -37.89 -12.98 -5.88
CA LEU A 205 -38.06 -11.55 -5.69
C LEU A 205 -38.12 -11.16 -4.21
N VAL A 206 -38.82 -11.91 -3.36
CA VAL A 206 -38.90 -11.66 -1.91
C VAL A 206 -37.52 -11.79 -1.25
N VAL A 207 -36.74 -12.82 -1.58
CA VAL A 207 -35.39 -13.02 -1.04
C VAL A 207 -34.43 -11.92 -1.50
N ILE A 208 -34.44 -11.57 -2.79
CA ILE A 208 -33.58 -10.51 -3.33
C ILE A 208 -33.93 -9.14 -2.73
N THR A 209 -35.23 -8.80 -2.66
CA THR A 209 -35.67 -7.48 -2.16
C THR A 209 -35.53 -7.33 -0.65
N GLY A 210 -35.87 -8.36 0.14
CA GLY A 210 -35.75 -8.32 1.60
C GLY A 210 -34.30 -8.16 2.06
N ILE A 211 -33.36 -8.88 1.43
CA ILE A 211 -31.94 -8.79 1.81
C ILE A 211 -31.28 -7.51 1.26
N HIS A 212 -31.73 -6.98 0.11
CA HIS A 212 -31.32 -5.64 -0.34
C HIS A 212 -31.80 -4.51 0.60
N GLN A 213 -32.95 -4.67 1.29
CA GLN A 213 -33.36 -3.75 2.36
C GLN A 213 -32.47 -3.90 3.60
N GLY A 214 -32.19 -5.14 4.05
CA GLY A 214 -31.28 -5.39 5.18
C GLY A 214 -29.88 -4.80 4.96
N SER A 215 -29.34 -4.94 3.75
CA SER A 215 -28.04 -4.39 3.34
C SER A 215 -27.96 -2.85 3.41
N ARG A 216 -29.09 -2.14 3.23
CA ARG A 216 -29.13 -0.66 3.36
C ARG A 216 -29.03 -0.16 4.80
N ASN A 217 -29.37 -1.00 5.79
CA ASN A 217 -29.38 -0.63 7.20
C ASN A 217 -28.06 -1.00 7.91
N ALA A 218 -27.15 -1.72 7.23
CA ALA A 218 -25.89 -2.22 7.79
C ALA A 218 -24.69 -1.34 7.37
N LEU A 219 -24.50 -0.23 8.09
CA LEU A 219 -23.30 0.64 8.10
C LEU A 219 -23.02 1.50 6.83
N PRO A 220 -22.20 2.57 6.93
CA PRO A 220 -22.27 3.70 5.99
C PRO A 220 -21.51 3.49 4.67
N ARG A 221 -21.94 4.24 3.64
CA ARG A 221 -21.38 4.20 2.29
C ARG A 221 -19.96 4.77 2.21
N THR A 222 -19.00 3.96 1.76
CA THR A 222 -17.76 4.44 1.14
C THR A 222 -17.45 3.70 -0.16
N VAL A 223 -17.54 4.44 -1.27
CA VAL A 223 -16.91 4.21 -2.60
C VAL A 223 -17.15 2.86 -3.31
N LEU A 224 -17.93 2.89 -4.39
CA LEU A 224 -17.96 1.85 -5.45
C LEU A 224 -17.77 2.50 -6.83
N PRO A 225 -16.84 2.01 -7.68
CA PRO A 225 -16.87 2.21 -9.12
C PRO A 225 -17.58 1.01 -9.78
N GLN A 226 -18.89 1.10 -10.03
CA GLN A 226 -19.71 -0.02 -10.52
C GLN A 226 -19.42 -0.49 -11.98
N ALA A 227 -18.47 0.13 -12.68
CA ALA A 227 -18.27 -0.01 -14.13
C ALA A 227 -17.85 -1.42 -14.61
N GLY A 228 -17.28 -2.26 -13.75
CA GLY A 228 -16.84 -3.62 -14.12
C GLY A 228 -17.98 -4.65 -14.13
N ALA A 229 -18.75 -4.71 -13.04
CA ALA A 229 -19.72 -5.77 -12.80
C ALA A 229 -20.86 -5.79 -13.85
N GLN A 230 -21.38 -4.63 -14.27
CA GLN A 230 -22.43 -4.55 -15.28
C GLN A 230 -22.00 -5.07 -16.67
N ARG A 231 -20.72 -4.97 -17.02
CA ARG A 231 -20.21 -5.50 -18.30
C ARG A 231 -20.14 -7.02 -18.30
N LEU A 232 -19.69 -7.62 -17.21
CA LEU A 232 -19.72 -9.08 -17.01
C LEU A 232 -21.16 -9.62 -16.93
N PHE A 233 -22.05 -8.93 -16.20
CA PHE A 233 -23.46 -9.29 -16.09
C PHE A 233 -24.16 -9.34 -17.46
N ASN A 234 -24.00 -8.29 -18.28
CA ASN A 234 -24.58 -8.28 -19.63
C ASN A 234 -23.94 -9.33 -20.55
N TRP A 235 -22.64 -9.61 -20.43
CA TRP A 235 -21.97 -10.61 -21.27
C TRP A 235 -22.42 -12.04 -20.95
N ILE A 236 -22.67 -12.35 -19.67
CA ILE A 236 -23.11 -13.68 -19.21
C ILE A 236 -24.59 -13.93 -19.55
N TYR A 237 -25.46 -12.90 -19.47
CA TYR A 237 -26.90 -13.06 -19.72
C TYR A 237 -27.37 -12.75 -21.15
N PHE A 238 -26.64 -11.95 -21.93
CA PHE A 238 -27.03 -11.57 -23.30
C PHE A 238 -25.93 -11.84 -24.33
N GLY A 239 -25.73 -13.13 -24.63
CA GLY A 239 -24.89 -13.61 -25.72
C GLY A 239 -25.41 -13.21 -27.11
N THR A 240 -25.00 -12.04 -27.60
CA THR A 240 -25.01 -11.63 -29.03
C THR A 240 -26.30 -11.90 -29.82
N LEU A 241 -27.41 -11.27 -29.44
CA LEU A 241 -28.57 -11.14 -30.33
C LEU A 241 -28.24 -10.21 -31.52
N LYS A 242 -27.95 -10.79 -32.70
CA LYS A 242 -27.81 -10.06 -33.96
C LYS A 242 -29.18 -9.58 -34.48
N VAL A 243 -29.69 -8.49 -33.93
CA VAL A 243 -30.81 -7.75 -34.55
C VAL A 243 -30.26 -6.92 -35.71
N ASN A 244 -30.32 -7.45 -36.94
CA ASN A 244 -29.98 -6.69 -38.15
C ASN A 244 -30.78 -7.16 -39.37
N GLN A 245 -32.12 -7.09 -39.26
CA GLN A 245 -33.07 -7.09 -40.37
C GLN A 245 -34.08 -5.95 -40.13
N PHE A 246 -34.74 -5.50 -41.20
CA PHE A 246 -35.56 -4.28 -41.26
C PHE A 246 -34.79 -2.98 -41.01
N GLY A 247 -34.12 -2.49 -42.06
CA GLY A 247 -33.72 -1.09 -42.14
C GLY A 247 -34.83 -0.23 -42.72
N LEU A 248 -35.07 0.94 -42.15
CA LEU A 248 -35.75 2.08 -42.78
C LEU A 248 -35.27 3.38 -42.10
N ILE A 249 -35.01 4.39 -42.92
CA ILE A 249 -34.48 5.74 -42.59
C ILE A 249 -35.35 6.68 -43.44
N PRO A 250 -35.96 7.77 -42.89
CA PRO A 250 -35.15 8.91 -42.44
C PRO A 250 -35.63 9.75 -41.22
N ALA A 251 -34.64 10.51 -40.74
CA ALA A 251 -34.67 11.80 -40.02
C ALA A 251 -36.00 12.47 -39.61
N VAL A 252 -36.02 13.00 -38.38
CA VAL A 252 -36.36 14.41 -38.08
C VAL A 252 -35.87 14.78 -36.66
N LEU A 253 -35.58 16.06 -36.41
CA LEU A 253 -34.95 16.66 -35.22
C LEU A 253 -33.44 16.31 -35.01
N THR A 254 -32.57 17.20 -34.52
CA THR A 254 -32.79 18.59 -34.04
C THR A 254 -31.79 19.57 -34.66
N GLN A 255 -32.30 20.54 -35.42
CA GLN A 255 -31.56 21.72 -35.85
C GLN A 255 -31.75 22.85 -34.84
N GLN A 256 -30.73 23.21 -34.04
CA GLN A 256 -30.57 24.60 -33.59
C GLN A 256 -29.19 24.94 -32.98
N ARG A 257 -28.79 26.21 -33.17
CA ARG A 257 -27.73 26.96 -32.48
C ARG A 257 -26.28 26.43 -32.55
N ARG A 258 -25.69 26.58 -33.74
CA ARG A 258 -24.37 27.24 -33.83
C ARG A 258 -24.51 28.74 -33.49
N ARG A 259 -23.70 29.26 -32.56
CA ARG A 259 -23.21 30.65 -32.39
C ARG A 259 -22.29 30.62 -31.15
N LEU A 260 -21.06 31.16 -31.07
CA LEU A 260 -20.04 31.70 -32.00
C LEU A 260 -18.66 31.30 -31.35
N GLY A 261 -17.50 31.26 -32.01
CA GLY A 261 -17.12 31.53 -33.40
C GLY A 261 -15.67 31.06 -33.68
N HIS A 262 -15.23 31.20 -34.95
CA HIS A 262 -13.85 30.99 -35.46
C HIS A 262 -12.95 32.23 -35.16
N PRO A 263 -11.65 32.34 -35.59
CA PRO A 263 -10.76 31.46 -36.39
C PRO A 263 -9.46 31.06 -35.62
N SER A 264 -8.36 30.50 -36.14
CA SER A 264 -7.82 30.34 -37.53
C SER A 264 -7.12 28.98 -37.70
N ALA A 265 -7.36 28.23 -38.78
CA ALA A 265 -6.52 28.09 -39.98
C ALA A 265 -5.31 27.12 -39.80
N GLN A 266 -5.18 26.00 -40.53
CA GLN A 266 -4.95 25.84 -42.00
C GLN A 266 -3.58 26.41 -42.43
N THR A 267 -2.67 25.70 -43.13
CA THR A 267 -2.65 24.29 -43.61
C THR A 267 -1.17 23.77 -43.61
N THR A 268 -0.66 22.71 -44.28
CA THR A 268 -1.05 21.96 -45.51
C THR A 268 -0.67 20.46 -45.42
N ARG A 269 -0.36 19.80 -46.55
CA ARG A 269 -0.17 18.34 -46.73
C ARG A 269 1.24 17.94 -47.21
N ALA A 270 1.72 16.80 -46.69
CA ALA A 270 2.31 15.66 -47.43
C ALA A 270 3.74 15.70 -48.05
N LEU A 271 4.13 14.52 -48.59
CA LEU A 271 5.40 14.06 -49.20
C LEU A 271 6.51 13.60 -48.25
N ALA A 272 7.46 12.77 -48.71
CA ALA A 272 7.36 11.30 -48.84
C ALA A 272 8.69 10.63 -49.29
N ARG A 273 9.03 9.47 -48.72
CA ARG A 273 9.92 8.38 -49.25
C ARG A 273 11.38 8.68 -49.70
N SER A 274 12.33 8.12 -48.95
CA SER A 274 13.48 7.29 -49.42
C SER A 274 13.78 6.26 -48.30
N ARG A 275 14.04 4.95 -48.51
CA ARG A 275 15.12 4.21 -49.23
C ARG A 275 16.52 4.55 -48.64
N SER A 276 17.18 3.72 -47.80
CA SER A 276 17.65 2.30 -47.92
C SER A 276 18.95 2.18 -48.78
N PRO A 277 19.91 1.22 -48.61
CA PRO A 277 19.93 -0.02 -47.80
C PRO A 277 21.25 -0.36 -47.01
N ASN A 278 21.25 -1.52 -46.32
CA ASN A 278 22.35 -2.50 -46.06
C ASN A 278 23.81 -2.10 -45.70
N GLY A 279 24.33 -2.77 -44.67
CA GLY A 279 25.77 -3.06 -44.48
C GLY A 279 26.01 -4.31 -43.60
N ARG A 280 26.62 -5.38 -44.15
CA ARG A 280 27.05 -6.58 -43.40
C ARG A 280 28.56 -6.51 -43.14
N GLY A 281 29.06 -6.90 -41.96
CA GLY A 281 30.52 -6.96 -41.75
C GLY A 281 31.02 -7.50 -40.40
N ARG A 282 31.27 -8.82 -40.36
CA ARG A 282 32.18 -9.61 -39.49
C ARG A 282 32.91 -8.96 -38.29
N VAL A 283 32.88 -9.71 -37.18
CA VAL A 283 33.90 -9.76 -36.11
C VAL A 283 35.24 -10.29 -36.67
N PRO A 284 36.38 -9.86 -36.11
CA PRO A 284 37.34 -10.83 -35.58
C PRO A 284 37.67 -10.60 -34.10
N VAL A 285 37.94 -11.70 -33.39
CA VAL A 285 38.61 -11.69 -32.08
C VAL A 285 40.10 -11.84 -32.36
N ASP A 286 40.95 -11.14 -31.60
CA ASP A 286 42.35 -11.55 -31.46
C ASP A 286 42.90 -11.20 -30.07
N THR A 287 43.93 -11.93 -29.63
CA THR A 287 44.42 -11.92 -28.25
C THR A 287 45.90 -11.52 -28.15
N ALA A 288 46.23 -10.54 -27.31
CA ALA A 288 47.59 -10.31 -26.84
C ALA A 288 47.57 -9.70 -25.43
N ALA A 289 48.51 -10.11 -24.57
CA ALA A 289 48.57 -9.69 -23.16
C ALA A 289 49.49 -8.48 -22.94
N ARG A 290 49.18 -7.68 -21.91
CA ARG A 290 50.13 -6.88 -21.12
C ARG A 290 49.45 -6.35 -19.85
N GLU A 291 49.94 -6.75 -18.68
CA GLU A 291 49.78 -5.96 -17.45
C GLU A 291 50.72 -4.73 -17.51
N PRO A 292 50.47 -3.67 -16.73
CA PRO A 292 50.98 -3.67 -15.35
C PRO A 292 50.10 -2.95 -14.29
N GLY A 293 50.24 -3.39 -13.03
CA GLY A 293 50.27 -2.49 -11.86
C GLY A 293 48.95 -1.88 -11.35
N LEU A 294 48.26 -2.61 -10.47
CA LEU A 294 47.29 -2.02 -9.53
C LEU A 294 48.02 -1.43 -8.29
N PRO A 295 47.73 -0.19 -7.87
CA PRO A 295 48.13 0.31 -6.55
C PRO A 295 47.43 -0.45 -5.42
N GLN A 296 48.13 -0.63 -4.30
CA GLN A 296 47.60 -1.34 -3.14
C GLN A 296 46.67 -0.41 -2.32
N LEU A 297 45.41 -0.80 -2.15
CA LEU A 297 44.53 -0.23 -1.11
C LEU A 297 44.68 -1.03 0.17
N ALA A 298 45.04 -0.35 1.27
CA ALA A 298 45.19 -0.97 2.57
C ALA A 298 43.82 -1.30 3.17
N VAL A 299 43.55 -2.59 3.40
CA VAL A 299 42.41 -3.06 4.18
C VAL A 299 42.87 -3.27 5.61
N GLU A 300 42.32 -2.50 6.56
CA GLU A 300 42.56 -2.75 7.98
C GLU A 300 41.95 -4.10 8.39
N ALA A 301 42.78 -4.98 8.94
CA ALA A 301 42.38 -6.35 9.25
C ALA A 301 41.66 -6.44 10.60
N PHE A 302 40.46 -7.04 10.61
CA PHE A 302 39.82 -7.48 11.85
C PHE A 302 40.69 -8.54 12.56
N PRO A 303 40.81 -8.50 13.90
CA PRO A 303 41.58 -9.48 14.65
C PRO A 303 40.94 -10.88 14.58
N ALA A 304 41.79 -11.91 14.50
CA ALA A 304 41.39 -13.31 14.43
C ALA A 304 40.71 -13.81 15.73
N PRO A 305 39.81 -14.81 15.66
CA PRO A 305 39.07 -15.29 16.82
C PRO A 305 39.98 -16.01 17.82
N GLN A 306 39.85 -15.65 19.11
CA GLN A 306 40.54 -16.33 20.20
C GLN A 306 39.85 -17.66 20.56
N THR A 307 40.65 -18.60 21.08
CA THR A 307 40.29 -20.01 21.26
C THR A 307 39.19 -20.23 22.31
N MET A 308 38.36 -21.25 22.10
CA MET A 308 37.33 -21.64 23.06
C MET A 308 37.93 -22.14 24.38
N THR A 309 37.51 -21.54 25.49
CA THR A 309 37.58 -22.15 26.83
C THR A 309 36.17 -22.20 27.41
N THR A 310 35.82 -23.33 28.04
CA THR A 310 34.47 -23.61 28.58
C THR A 310 34.28 -23.00 29.97
N PRO A 311 33.03 -22.80 30.43
CA PRO A 311 32.68 -21.61 31.20
C PRO A 311 32.79 -21.75 32.73
N SER A 312 32.98 -20.60 33.39
CA SER A 312 32.86 -20.43 34.84
C SER A 312 31.87 -19.31 35.21
N SER A 313 30.74 -19.70 35.82
CA SER A 313 29.91 -18.94 36.77
C SER A 313 29.71 -17.42 36.61
N ASN A 314 28.48 -17.05 36.21
CA ASN A 314 27.69 -15.89 36.68
C ASN A 314 28.42 -14.60 37.09
N SER A 315 28.47 -13.64 36.17
CA SER A 315 28.45 -12.20 36.49
C SER A 315 27.08 -11.63 36.10
N PRO A 316 26.49 -10.68 36.83
CA PRO A 316 25.19 -10.10 36.49
C PRO A 316 25.29 -9.33 35.16
N THR A 317 24.37 -9.61 34.24
CA THR A 317 24.31 -8.97 32.92
C THR A 317 24.10 -7.46 33.09
N GLN A 318 25.07 -6.66 32.64
CA GLN A 318 24.85 -5.22 32.46
C GLN A 318 23.67 -5.01 31.51
N PRO A 319 22.80 -4.00 31.72
CA PRO A 319 21.72 -3.70 30.80
C PRO A 319 22.31 -3.38 29.43
N GLN A 320 22.04 -4.23 28.44
CA GLN A 320 22.47 -3.99 27.07
C GLN A 320 21.81 -2.71 26.58
N ALA A 321 22.62 -1.78 26.04
CA ALA A 321 22.08 -0.57 25.43
C ALA A 321 21.10 -0.96 24.31
N ALA A 322 19.97 -0.26 24.24
CA ALA A 322 18.99 -0.53 23.20
C ALA A 322 19.54 -0.05 21.85
N GLU A 323 19.99 -1.02 21.05
CA GLU A 323 20.55 -0.83 19.71
C GLU A 323 19.75 -1.64 18.68
N LEU A 324 19.47 -1.02 17.54
CA LEU A 324 19.01 -1.68 16.32
C LEU A 324 20.18 -1.74 15.35
N VAL A 325 20.52 -2.94 14.88
CA VAL A 325 21.47 -3.15 13.78
C VAL A 325 20.72 -3.74 12.59
N VAL A 326 20.76 -3.02 11.47
CA VAL A 326 20.14 -3.42 10.20
C VAL A 326 21.24 -3.57 9.16
N GLN A 327 21.35 -4.75 8.57
CA GLN A 327 22.12 -4.99 7.36
C GLN A 327 21.25 -5.85 6.44
N ILE A 328 20.55 -5.26 5.47
CA ILE A 328 19.59 -5.99 4.64
C ILE A 328 19.74 -5.69 3.15
N GLU A 329 19.68 -6.75 2.36
CA GLU A 329 19.48 -6.70 0.92
C GLU A 329 18.04 -7.13 0.58
N ARG A 330 17.41 -6.47 -0.37
CA ARG A 330 16.10 -6.88 -0.87
C ARG A 330 15.92 -6.46 -2.34
N GLN A 331 15.85 -7.46 -3.20
CA GLN A 331 15.58 -7.28 -4.62
C GLN A 331 14.07 -7.34 -4.89
N VAL A 332 13.53 -6.36 -5.61
CA VAL A 332 12.18 -6.40 -6.20
C VAL A 332 12.25 -5.98 -7.68
N PRO A 333 11.29 -6.34 -8.54
CA PRO A 333 11.39 -6.06 -9.98
C PRO A 333 11.56 -4.56 -10.28
N GLY A 334 12.76 -4.17 -10.71
CA GLY A 334 13.12 -2.79 -11.04
C GLY A 334 13.64 -1.92 -9.88
N PHE A 335 13.87 -2.49 -8.68
CA PHE A 335 14.45 -1.76 -7.55
C PHE A 335 15.18 -2.71 -6.58
N ASP A 336 16.42 -2.39 -6.25
CA ASP A 336 17.23 -3.11 -5.26
C ASP A 336 17.46 -2.24 -4.03
N LEU A 337 17.20 -2.80 -2.85
CA LEU A 337 17.51 -2.21 -1.55
C LEU A 337 18.79 -2.83 -0.99
N ASP A 338 19.73 -2.00 -0.55
CA ASP A 338 20.98 -2.42 0.12
C ASP A 338 21.30 -1.38 1.19
N LEU A 339 21.09 -1.75 2.46
CA LEU A 339 21.18 -0.84 3.61
C LEU A 339 21.94 -1.48 4.76
N GLN A 340 22.99 -0.79 5.25
CA GLN A 340 23.69 -1.12 6.49
C GLN A 340 23.73 0.09 7.42
N PHE A 341 23.03 0.03 8.55
CA PHE A 341 23.06 1.07 9.58
C PHE A 341 22.83 0.52 11.00
N ARG A 342 23.20 1.31 12.00
CA ARG A 342 22.88 1.11 13.41
C ARG A 342 22.23 2.37 13.98
N THR A 343 21.39 2.22 15.00
CA THR A 343 20.81 3.33 15.77
C THR A 343 20.56 2.94 17.21
N ASP A 344 20.62 3.93 18.10
CA ASP A 344 20.33 3.81 19.53
C ASP A 344 18.88 4.27 19.83
N GLN A 345 18.61 4.69 21.07
CA GLN A 345 17.31 5.20 21.53
C GLN A 345 16.96 6.59 20.97
N GLN A 346 17.89 7.33 20.36
CA GLN A 346 17.59 8.64 19.79
C GLN A 346 16.70 8.48 18.55
N PRO A 347 15.65 9.32 18.37
CA PRO A 347 14.82 9.24 17.17
C PRO A 347 15.62 9.49 15.89
N LEU A 348 15.64 8.48 15.02
CA LEU A 348 16.32 8.50 13.72
C LEU A 348 15.34 8.89 12.61
N GLY A 349 15.62 10.00 11.93
CA GLY A 349 14.81 10.49 10.82
C GLY A 349 15.23 9.89 9.48
N LEU A 350 14.36 9.09 8.87
CA LEU A 350 14.59 8.49 7.55
C LEU A 350 14.06 9.40 6.44
N LEU A 351 14.98 10.00 5.70
CA LEU A 351 14.73 10.99 4.65
C LEU A 351 15.01 10.42 3.25
N GLY A 352 14.50 11.11 2.23
CA GLY A 352 14.72 10.76 0.82
C GLY A 352 13.46 10.92 -0.04
N ALA A 353 13.63 10.81 -1.35
CA ALA A 353 12.55 10.96 -2.33
C ALA A 353 11.42 9.91 -2.17
N SER A 354 10.30 10.12 -2.86
CA SER A 354 9.31 9.06 -3.03
C SER A 354 9.94 7.89 -3.78
N GLY A 355 9.63 6.65 -3.37
CA GLY A 355 10.22 5.44 -3.94
C GLY A 355 11.65 5.10 -3.47
N SER A 356 12.33 5.91 -2.64
CA SER A 356 13.75 5.66 -2.28
C SER A 356 14.03 4.45 -1.37
N GLY A 357 13.00 3.67 -0.99
CA GLY A 357 13.11 2.46 -0.16
C GLY A 357 12.64 2.61 1.30
N LYS A 358 12.28 3.83 1.74
CA LYS A 358 11.96 4.16 3.15
C LYS A 358 10.95 3.20 3.79
N THR A 359 9.70 3.18 3.31
CA THR A 359 8.62 2.32 3.83
C THR A 359 8.93 0.82 3.66
N MET A 360 9.70 0.42 2.64
CA MET A 360 10.09 -0.99 2.46
C MET A 360 11.12 -1.44 3.51
N THR A 361 12.02 -0.54 3.92
CA THR A 361 12.96 -0.74 5.03
C THR A 361 12.19 -0.99 6.33
N LEU A 362 11.24 -0.10 6.63
CA LEU A 362 10.37 -0.18 7.80
C LEU A 362 9.58 -1.50 7.83
N ARG A 363 8.97 -1.89 6.71
CA ARG A 363 8.22 -3.15 6.59
C ARG A 363 9.11 -4.40 6.73
N CYS A 364 10.39 -4.33 6.37
CA CYS A 364 11.36 -5.41 6.61
C CYS A 364 11.75 -5.53 8.10
N ILE A 365 11.93 -4.40 8.79
CA ILE A 365 12.18 -4.37 10.24
C ILE A 365 10.96 -4.90 11.02
N ALA A 366 9.76 -4.47 10.64
CA ALA A 366 8.49 -4.97 11.18
C ALA A 366 8.18 -6.44 10.81
N GLY A 367 8.93 -7.07 9.89
CA GLY A 367 8.69 -8.44 9.43
C GLY A 367 7.45 -8.62 8.53
N LEU A 368 6.83 -7.52 8.11
CA LEU A 368 5.67 -7.51 7.23
C LEU A 368 6.04 -7.97 5.81
N ASP A 369 7.27 -7.66 5.40
CA ASP A 369 7.93 -8.26 4.25
C ASP A 369 9.28 -8.87 4.69
N THR A 370 9.74 -9.93 4.01
CA THR A 370 11.02 -10.60 4.34
C THR A 370 12.14 -10.17 3.39
N PRO A 371 13.33 -9.74 3.87
CA PRO A 371 14.49 -9.42 3.02
C PRO A 371 14.99 -10.61 2.18
N SER A 372 15.80 -10.33 1.16
CA SER A 372 16.48 -11.36 0.36
C SER A 372 17.68 -11.94 1.11
N GLN A 373 18.55 -11.06 1.65
CA GLN A 373 19.75 -11.44 2.40
C GLN A 373 19.96 -10.50 3.60
N GLY A 374 20.89 -10.89 4.50
CA GLY A 374 21.37 -10.06 5.60
C GLY A 374 20.77 -10.43 6.96
N ARG A 375 20.79 -9.48 7.89
CA ARG A 375 20.48 -9.66 9.31
C ARG A 375 19.82 -8.41 9.90
N ILE A 376 18.86 -8.61 10.80
CA ILE A 376 18.23 -7.57 11.62
C ILE A 376 18.33 -7.99 13.08
N VAL A 377 18.87 -7.12 13.92
CA VAL A 377 19.03 -7.31 15.37
C VAL A 377 18.43 -6.11 16.10
N LEU A 378 17.66 -6.35 17.15
CA LEU A 378 17.06 -5.34 18.03
C LEU A 378 17.32 -5.75 19.47
N ASN A 379 17.97 -4.91 20.27
CA ASN A 379 18.26 -5.18 21.69
C ASN A 379 18.97 -6.54 21.88
N GLY A 380 19.98 -6.83 21.04
CA GLY A 380 20.68 -8.13 20.97
C GLY A 380 19.90 -9.29 20.35
N ARG A 381 18.56 -9.21 20.28
CA ARG A 381 17.67 -10.24 19.74
C ARG A 381 17.67 -10.23 18.21
N VAL A 382 17.98 -11.37 17.60
CA VAL A 382 17.95 -11.53 16.14
C VAL A 382 16.50 -11.68 15.67
N LEU A 383 16.03 -10.72 14.86
CA LEU A 383 14.69 -10.72 14.26
C LEU A 383 14.70 -11.40 12.87
N PHE A 384 15.82 -11.26 12.15
CA PHE A 384 16.06 -11.87 10.84
C PHE A 384 17.55 -12.19 10.68
N ASP A 385 17.88 -13.33 10.05
CA ASP A 385 19.25 -13.74 9.68
C ASP A 385 19.14 -14.76 8.52
N SER A 386 19.55 -14.36 7.31
CA SER A 386 19.43 -15.20 6.11
C SER A 386 20.28 -16.47 6.17
N HIS A 387 21.47 -16.39 6.78
CA HIS A 387 22.41 -17.52 6.88
C HIS A 387 21.91 -18.56 7.89
N LYS A 388 21.37 -18.12 9.04
CA LYS A 388 20.78 -18.98 10.07
C LYS A 388 19.33 -19.36 9.77
N ARG A 389 18.76 -18.85 8.67
CA ARG A 389 17.34 -19.01 8.27
C ARG A 389 16.34 -18.55 9.34
N ILE A 390 16.72 -17.54 10.12
CA ILE A 390 15.87 -16.94 11.15
C ILE A 390 15.01 -15.86 10.48
N ASN A 391 13.69 -15.94 10.68
CA ASN A 391 12.76 -14.89 10.26
C ASN A 391 11.57 -14.89 11.23
N LEU A 392 11.63 -14.07 12.28
CA LEU A 392 10.52 -13.96 13.23
C LEU A 392 9.31 -13.31 12.55
N PRO A 393 8.09 -13.84 12.74
CA PRO A 393 6.87 -13.19 12.25
C PRO A 393 6.61 -11.89 13.02
N SER A 394 5.91 -10.92 12.40
CA SER A 394 5.68 -9.59 12.99
C SER A 394 5.11 -9.59 14.40
N CYS A 395 4.24 -10.56 14.73
CA CYS A 395 3.63 -10.70 16.05
C CYS A 395 4.63 -10.99 17.17
N ASP A 396 5.77 -11.59 16.84
CA ASP A 396 6.77 -12.01 17.82
C ASP A 396 7.87 -10.96 17.98
N ARG A 397 7.96 -9.96 17.09
CA ARG A 397 9.05 -8.96 17.07
C ARG A 397 8.94 -7.87 18.13
N ASN A 398 7.76 -7.66 18.73
CA ASN A 398 7.44 -6.57 19.66
C ASN A 398 7.74 -5.16 19.11
N VAL A 399 7.31 -4.90 17.87
CA VAL A 399 7.55 -3.64 17.16
C VAL A 399 6.22 -2.94 16.89
N GLY A 400 6.05 -1.74 17.46
CA GLY A 400 4.90 -0.87 17.24
C GLY A 400 5.03 -0.12 15.92
N ILE A 401 3.91 0.11 15.23
CA ILE A 401 3.89 0.77 13.93
C ILE A 401 2.69 1.71 13.79
N VAL A 402 2.95 2.93 13.29
CA VAL A 402 1.94 3.87 12.82
C VAL A 402 2.12 3.98 11.30
N PHE A 403 1.14 3.47 10.55
CA PHE A 403 1.10 3.57 9.08
C PHE A 403 0.65 4.97 8.64
N GLN A 404 1.05 5.37 7.42
CA GLN A 404 0.65 6.63 6.77
C GLN A 404 -0.87 6.83 6.70
N ASN A 405 -1.65 5.75 6.55
CA ASN A 405 -3.13 5.77 6.53
C ASN A 405 -3.76 5.47 7.91
N TYR A 406 -2.97 5.47 8.98
CA TYR A 406 -3.29 5.12 10.37
C TYR A 406 -3.78 3.68 10.62
N ALA A 407 -4.31 2.99 9.62
CA ALA A 407 -4.79 1.60 9.66
C ALA A 407 -5.70 1.28 10.87
N LEU A 408 -6.60 2.20 11.24
CA LEU A 408 -7.56 1.99 12.34
C LEU A 408 -8.64 0.99 11.94
N PHE A 409 -9.06 0.13 12.87
CA PHE A 409 -10.12 -0.86 12.64
C PHE A 409 -11.49 -0.15 12.69
N PRO A 410 -12.20 0.01 11.55
CA PRO A 410 -13.31 0.97 11.45
C PRO A 410 -14.60 0.51 12.12
N HIS A 411 -14.70 -0.80 12.40
CA HIS A 411 -15.79 -1.46 13.11
C HIS A 411 -15.55 -1.59 14.63
N LEU A 412 -14.41 -1.12 15.13
CA LEU A 412 -14.07 -1.07 16.55
C LEU A 412 -14.08 0.38 17.04
N THR A 413 -14.43 0.62 18.30
CA THR A 413 -14.32 1.96 18.91
C THR A 413 -12.86 2.38 19.13
N VAL A 414 -12.61 3.62 19.54
CA VAL A 414 -11.28 4.11 19.93
C VAL A 414 -10.68 3.25 21.04
N ALA A 415 -11.42 3.06 22.14
CA ALA A 415 -10.97 2.24 23.27
C ALA A 415 -10.67 0.79 22.83
N GLN A 416 -11.50 0.22 21.95
CA GLN A 416 -11.28 -1.12 21.41
C GLN A 416 -10.09 -1.19 20.43
N ASN A 417 -9.80 -0.12 19.69
CA ASN A 417 -8.61 -0.02 18.84
C ASN A 417 -7.34 -0.05 19.71
N ILE A 418 -7.26 0.80 20.75
CA ILE A 418 -6.12 0.85 21.68
C ILE A 418 -5.97 -0.50 22.41
N ALA A 419 -7.07 -1.03 22.96
CA ALA A 419 -7.10 -2.31 23.68
C ALA A 419 -6.79 -3.56 22.82
N PHE A 420 -6.66 -3.44 21.49
CA PHE A 420 -6.54 -4.58 20.58
C PHE A 420 -5.26 -5.38 20.82
N GLY A 421 -4.12 -4.70 20.96
CA GLY A 421 -2.82 -5.33 21.23
C GLY A 421 -2.68 -5.86 22.66
N MET A 422 -3.39 -5.26 23.62
CA MET A 422 -3.32 -5.51 25.06
C MET A 422 -3.95 -6.85 25.50
N ALA A 423 -3.98 -7.85 24.63
CA ALA A 423 -4.81 -9.04 24.77
C ALA A 423 -4.41 -9.96 25.93
N ALA A 424 -3.13 -9.96 26.33
CA ALA A 424 -2.62 -10.70 27.48
C ALA A 424 -2.97 -10.04 28.83
N ILE A 425 -3.23 -8.73 28.85
CA ILE A 425 -3.50 -7.97 30.09
C ILE A 425 -4.93 -8.27 30.58
N PRO A 426 -5.15 -8.57 31.87
CA PRO A 426 -6.50 -8.82 32.41
C PRO A 426 -7.47 -7.68 32.14
N LYS A 427 -8.76 -8.00 31.89
CA LYS A 427 -9.81 -7.02 31.55
C LYS A 427 -9.85 -5.75 32.44
N PRO A 428 -9.81 -5.81 33.79
CA PRO A 428 -9.91 -4.60 34.61
C PRO A 428 -8.67 -3.70 34.49
N GLN A 429 -7.47 -4.29 34.47
CA GLN A 429 -6.22 -3.54 34.29
C GLN A 429 -6.19 -2.89 32.90
N ARG A 430 -6.49 -3.66 31.85
CA ARG A 430 -6.59 -3.18 30.46
C ARG A 430 -7.53 -1.98 30.32
N ALA A 431 -8.63 -1.94 31.06
CA ALA A 431 -9.55 -0.81 31.03
C ALA A 431 -8.93 0.46 31.64
N ALA A 432 -8.16 0.33 32.73
CA ALA A 432 -7.43 1.45 33.32
C ALA A 432 -6.27 1.92 32.42
N ASP A 433 -5.49 0.99 31.85
CA ASP A 433 -4.38 1.32 30.94
C ASP A 433 -4.89 2.07 29.69
N VAL A 434 -6.04 1.66 29.12
CA VAL A 434 -6.66 2.33 27.97
C VAL A 434 -7.12 3.75 28.33
N VAL A 435 -7.57 4.01 29.56
CA VAL A 435 -7.87 5.38 30.01
C VAL A 435 -6.58 6.21 30.09
N GLN A 436 -5.48 5.68 30.62
CA GLN A 436 -4.19 6.36 30.63
C GLN A 436 -3.71 6.73 29.22
N TYR A 437 -3.84 5.83 28.25
CA TYR A 437 -3.51 6.12 26.84
C TYR A 437 -4.49 7.08 26.14
N LEU A 438 -5.74 7.18 26.59
CA LEU A 438 -6.68 8.20 26.12
C LEU A 438 -6.30 9.59 26.65
N ASP A 439 -5.97 9.69 27.94
CA ASP A 439 -5.64 10.96 28.59
C ASP A 439 -4.26 11.48 28.13
N MET A 440 -3.25 10.60 28.04
CA MET A 440 -1.92 10.90 27.47
C MET A 440 -1.99 11.48 26.04
N MET A 441 -3.04 11.16 25.28
CA MET A 441 -3.20 11.58 23.89
C MET A 441 -4.21 12.72 23.70
N ASP A 442 -4.79 13.30 24.76
CA ASP A 442 -5.91 14.25 24.66
C ASP A 442 -7.07 13.66 23.83
N LEU A 443 -7.53 12.47 24.24
CA LEU A 443 -8.66 11.74 23.64
C LEU A 443 -9.75 11.39 24.68
N SER A 444 -9.66 11.96 25.88
CA SER A 444 -10.63 11.79 26.98
C SER A 444 -12.06 12.03 26.49
N GLY A 445 -12.98 11.12 26.82
CA GLY A 445 -14.38 11.17 26.34
C GLY A 445 -14.61 10.75 24.89
N LEU A 446 -13.58 10.39 24.11
CA LEU A 446 -13.73 9.87 22.74
C LEU A 446 -13.67 8.33 22.65
N GLY A 447 -13.48 7.63 23.77
CA GLY A 447 -13.27 6.17 23.82
C GLY A 447 -14.33 5.31 23.10
N ASP A 448 -15.60 5.72 23.15
CA ASP A 448 -16.73 5.00 22.51
C ASP A 448 -16.98 5.40 21.04
N ARG A 449 -16.25 6.37 20.51
CA ARG A 449 -16.37 6.80 19.11
C ARG A 449 -15.74 5.76 18.17
N TYR A 450 -16.22 5.70 16.94
CA TYR A 450 -15.61 4.93 15.86
C TYR A 450 -14.67 5.81 15.03
N PRO A 451 -13.63 5.26 14.35
CA PRO A 451 -12.67 6.06 13.57
C PRO A 451 -13.29 7.04 12.57
N HIS A 452 -14.42 6.68 11.93
CA HIS A 452 -15.14 7.53 10.99
C HIS A 452 -15.86 8.74 11.63
N GLN A 453 -15.80 8.88 12.96
CA GLN A 453 -16.40 9.96 13.76
C GLN A 453 -15.33 10.92 14.33
N LEU A 454 -14.09 10.80 13.87
CA LEU A 454 -12.91 11.51 14.37
C LEU A 454 -12.27 12.37 13.28
N SER A 455 -11.59 13.45 13.68
CA SER A 455 -10.70 14.20 12.78
C SER A 455 -9.42 13.43 12.46
N GLY A 456 -8.71 13.79 11.39
CA GLY A 456 -7.43 13.15 11.04
C GLY A 456 -6.39 13.21 12.16
N GLY A 457 -6.33 14.33 12.90
CA GLY A 457 -5.46 14.47 14.08
C GLY A 457 -5.85 13.54 15.22
N GLN A 458 -7.16 13.37 15.49
CA GLN A 458 -7.64 12.39 16.46
C GLN A 458 -7.31 10.96 16.01
N GLN A 459 -7.52 10.61 14.74
CA GLN A 459 -7.17 9.28 14.21
C GLN A 459 -5.67 8.95 14.34
N GLN A 460 -4.78 9.92 14.05
CA GLN A 460 -3.34 9.74 14.26
C GLN A 460 -3.02 9.44 15.73
N ARG A 461 -3.59 10.21 16.66
CA ARG A 461 -3.38 10.02 18.11
C ARG A 461 -3.89 8.66 18.61
N VAL A 462 -5.03 8.18 18.09
CA VAL A 462 -5.53 6.81 18.37
C VAL A 462 -4.57 5.75 17.83
N ALA A 463 -4.01 5.95 16.63
CA ALA A 463 -3.05 5.01 16.05
C ALA A 463 -1.73 4.97 16.84
N LEU A 464 -1.26 6.12 17.34
CA LEU A 464 -0.07 6.23 18.20
C LEU A 464 -0.30 5.56 19.56
N ALA A 465 -1.40 5.85 20.26
CA ALA A 465 -1.78 5.15 21.49
C ALA A 465 -1.84 3.62 21.29
N ARG A 466 -2.49 3.16 20.22
CA ARG A 466 -2.57 1.73 19.89
C ARG A 466 -1.20 1.10 19.63
N ALA A 467 -0.27 1.81 18.98
CA ALA A 467 1.09 1.34 18.74
C ALA A 467 1.94 1.29 20.03
N LEU A 468 1.72 2.23 20.96
CA LEU A 468 2.39 2.28 22.26
C LEU A 468 1.79 1.32 23.30
N ALA A 469 0.51 0.97 23.18
CA ALA A 469 -0.22 0.12 24.12
C ALA A 469 0.26 -1.34 24.20
N ILE A 470 1.11 -1.79 23.26
CA ILE A 470 1.82 -3.08 23.38
C ILE A 470 3.16 -2.98 24.10
N GLN A 471 3.57 -1.78 24.54
CA GLN A 471 4.88 -1.47 25.14
C GLN A 471 6.05 -1.99 24.27
N PRO A 472 6.15 -1.52 23.01
CA PRO A 472 7.07 -2.10 22.03
C PRO A 472 8.53 -1.74 22.32
N ASP A 473 9.44 -2.65 21.98
CA ASP A 473 10.91 -2.43 22.00
C ASP A 473 11.35 -1.37 20.98
N MET A 474 10.58 -1.22 19.89
CA MET A 474 10.82 -0.26 18.82
C MET A 474 9.50 0.31 18.27
N LEU A 475 9.48 1.61 18.00
CA LEU A 475 8.38 2.33 17.37
C LEU A 475 8.76 2.78 15.95
N LEU A 476 7.91 2.42 14.99
CA LEU A 476 8.06 2.72 13.57
C LEU A 476 6.96 3.70 13.12
N LEU A 477 7.34 4.87 12.61
CA LEU A 477 6.41 5.94 12.22
C LEU A 477 6.54 6.24 10.72
N ASP A 478 5.57 5.80 9.91
CA ASP A 478 5.58 5.91 8.45
C ASP A 478 4.79 7.15 8.00
N GLU A 479 5.48 8.29 7.81
CA GLU A 479 4.92 9.60 7.46
C GLU A 479 3.71 10.06 8.32
N PRO A 480 3.81 10.03 9.67
CA PRO A 480 2.65 10.17 10.57
C PRO A 480 1.94 11.52 10.47
N LEU A 481 2.62 12.59 10.02
CA LEU A 481 2.08 13.96 9.91
C LEU A 481 1.61 14.31 8.48
N SER A 482 1.62 13.34 7.55
CA SER A 482 1.30 13.55 6.13
C SER A 482 -0.16 13.95 5.90
N ALA A 483 -1.11 13.19 6.46
CA ALA A 483 -2.56 13.37 6.26
C ALA A 483 -3.21 14.46 7.14
N LEU A 484 -2.42 15.34 7.78
CA LEU A 484 -2.92 16.48 8.56
C LEU A 484 -2.90 17.80 7.77
N ASP A 485 -3.86 18.67 8.08
CA ASP A 485 -3.76 20.09 7.74
C ASP A 485 -2.66 20.80 8.55
N THR A 486 -2.25 21.98 8.08
CA THR A 486 -1.13 22.75 8.65
C THR A 486 -1.38 23.22 10.09
N TYR A 487 -2.64 23.46 10.49
CA TYR A 487 -2.97 23.93 11.83
C TYR A 487 -2.88 22.77 12.83
N LEU A 488 -3.60 21.68 12.59
CA LEU A 488 -3.57 20.49 13.44
C LEU A 488 -2.16 19.86 13.52
N ARG A 489 -1.39 19.88 12.43
CA ARG A 489 0.00 19.38 12.43
C ARG A 489 0.83 20.01 13.55
N SER A 490 0.77 21.34 13.72
CA SER A 490 1.58 22.05 14.72
C SER A 490 1.28 21.68 16.19
N HIS A 491 0.09 21.15 16.47
CA HIS A 491 -0.29 20.66 17.79
C HIS A 491 0.12 19.19 17.98
N VAL A 492 -0.18 18.32 17.00
CA VAL A 492 0.18 16.90 17.06
C VAL A 492 1.69 16.67 16.97
N GLU A 493 2.43 17.56 16.30
CA GLU A 493 3.89 17.59 16.26
C GLU A 493 4.50 17.79 17.66
N LYS A 494 3.92 18.68 18.49
CA LYS A 494 4.36 18.89 19.87
C LYS A 494 4.12 17.67 20.75
N LEU A 495 2.90 17.13 20.70
CA LEU A 495 2.55 15.90 21.41
C LEU A 495 3.45 14.73 21.01
N LEU A 496 3.81 14.62 19.73
CA LEU A 496 4.72 13.59 19.25
C LEU A 496 6.15 13.77 19.80
N VAL A 497 6.66 15.00 19.87
CA VAL A 497 7.97 15.28 20.51
C VAL A 497 7.94 14.94 22.00
N GLU A 498 6.87 15.31 22.70
CA GLU A 498 6.66 15.02 24.12
C GLU A 498 6.64 13.49 24.38
N VAL A 499 5.76 12.76 23.71
CA VAL A 499 5.65 11.29 23.80
C VAL A 499 6.95 10.56 23.41
N LEU A 500 7.67 11.04 22.37
CA LEU A 500 8.95 10.45 21.97
C LEU A 500 10.10 10.79 22.92
N SER A 501 10.00 11.85 23.73
CA SER A 501 11.02 12.20 24.72
C SER A 501 10.98 11.31 25.98
N GLU A 502 9.81 10.76 26.32
CA GLU A 502 9.65 9.81 27.42
C GLU A 502 9.81 8.34 27.00
N TYR A 503 9.63 8.04 25.71
CA TYR A 503 9.70 6.70 25.17
C TYR A 503 11.13 6.12 25.19
N ARG A 504 11.30 4.97 25.84
CA ARG A 504 12.61 4.32 26.06
C ARG A 504 12.99 3.28 25.00
N GLY A 505 12.11 3.01 24.04
CA GLY A 505 12.42 2.12 22.91
C GLY A 505 13.05 2.87 21.76
N ILE A 506 13.46 2.15 20.73
CA ILE A 506 14.11 2.74 19.54
C ILE A 506 13.04 3.37 18.64
N THR A 507 13.27 4.58 18.12
CA THR A 507 12.33 5.26 17.22
C THR A 507 12.90 5.47 15.82
N LEU A 508 12.19 4.98 14.79
CA LEU A 508 12.46 5.30 13.39
C LEU A 508 11.30 6.12 12.82
N PHE A 509 11.59 7.38 12.45
CA PHE A 509 10.63 8.36 11.96
C PHE A 509 10.82 8.62 10.47
N ILE A 510 9.87 8.23 9.63
CA ILE A 510 9.91 8.47 8.19
C ILE A 510 9.13 9.74 7.85
N THR A 511 9.73 10.60 7.04
CA THR A 511 9.02 11.71 6.38
C THR A 511 9.66 12.05 5.04
N HIS A 512 8.94 12.81 4.22
CA HIS A 512 9.45 13.47 3.01
C HIS A 512 9.75 14.97 3.23
N LYS A 513 9.53 15.51 4.43
CA LYS A 513 9.80 16.93 4.76
C LYS A 513 10.98 17.07 5.72
N LEU A 514 11.83 18.03 5.44
CA LEU A 514 13.03 18.30 6.23
C LEU A 514 12.72 18.86 7.61
N GLU A 515 11.74 19.75 7.73
CA GLU A 515 11.51 20.50 8.96
C GLU A 515 10.86 19.63 10.04
N GLU A 516 10.02 18.66 9.63
CA GLU A 516 9.49 17.63 10.53
C GLU A 516 10.64 16.80 11.12
N ALA A 517 11.55 16.29 10.26
CA ALA A 517 12.70 15.49 10.71
C ALA A 517 13.69 16.32 11.56
N TYR A 518 13.98 17.56 11.19
CA TYR A 518 14.93 18.42 11.92
C TYR A 518 14.46 18.75 13.35
N ARG A 519 13.15 18.87 13.56
CA ARG A 519 12.56 19.16 14.88
C ARG A 519 12.40 17.90 15.74
N ILE A 520 11.97 16.79 15.15
CA ILE A 520 11.62 15.55 15.88
C ILE A 520 12.83 14.66 16.11
N CYS A 521 13.80 14.63 15.20
CA CYS A 521 14.91 13.68 15.20
C CYS A 521 16.22 14.30 15.68
N THR A 522 17.11 13.47 16.22
CA THR A 522 18.49 13.87 16.59
C THR A 522 19.46 13.49 15.46
N ASN A 523 19.34 12.25 14.98
CA ASN A 523 20.11 11.70 13.88
C ASN A 523 19.24 11.56 12.64
N LEU A 524 19.84 11.57 11.45
CA LEU A 524 19.16 11.43 10.16
C LEU A 524 19.88 10.41 9.28
N LEU A 525 19.10 9.65 8.52
CA LEU A 525 19.54 8.70 7.50
C LEU A 525 18.90 9.09 6.16
N VAL A 526 19.72 9.44 5.17
CA VAL A 526 19.24 9.91 3.85
C VAL A 526 19.34 8.77 2.84
N LEU A 527 18.20 8.36 2.26
CA LEU A 527 18.13 7.29 1.27
C LEU A 527 17.82 7.80 -0.14
N ALA A 528 18.57 7.29 -1.12
CA ALA A 528 18.27 7.39 -2.55
C ALA A 528 18.51 6.04 -3.23
N ASN A 529 17.67 5.69 -4.21
CA ASN A 529 17.85 4.50 -5.06
C ASN A 529 18.15 3.20 -4.27
N GLY A 530 17.52 3.04 -3.10
CA GLY A 530 17.67 1.86 -2.23
C GLY A 530 18.94 1.81 -1.38
N ARG A 531 19.80 2.84 -1.42
CA ARG A 531 21.07 2.94 -0.69
C ARG A 531 21.08 4.12 0.28
N ILE A 532 22.00 4.07 1.24
CA ILE A 532 22.31 5.18 2.16
C ILE A 532 23.25 6.16 1.46
N LEU A 533 22.89 7.44 1.41
CA LEU A 533 23.76 8.53 0.97
C LEU A 533 24.47 9.24 2.12
N ALA A 534 23.82 9.35 3.28
CA ALA A 534 24.39 9.94 4.48
C ALA A 534 23.72 9.38 5.75
N ASN A 535 24.51 9.27 6.82
CA ASN A 535 24.08 8.94 8.17
C ASN A 535 24.83 9.83 9.17
N GLY A 536 24.13 10.46 10.12
CA GLY A 536 24.76 11.32 11.12
C GLY A 536 23.81 12.26 11.83
N THR A 537 24.35 13.22 12.59
CA THR A 537 23.56 14.25 13.25
C THR A 537 22.89 15.18 12.23
N LYS A 538 21.74 15.76 12.59
CA LYS A 538 21.03 16.71 11.72
C LYS A 538 21.86 17.94 11.39
N GLU A 539 22.69 18.42 12.31
CA GLU A 539 23.58 19.57 12.10
C GLU A 539 24.59 19.27 10.99
N ALA A 540 25.21 18.08 11.00
CA ALA A 540 26.13 17.66 9.95
C ALA A 540 25.43 17.59 8.58
N ILE A 541 24.30 16.86 8.49
CA ILE A 541 23.60 16.64 7.22
C ILE A 541 23.00 17.93 6.63
N PHE A 542 22.57 18.89 7.46
CA PHE A 542 22.02 20.17 6.95
C PHE A 542 23.08 21.23 6.66
N GLN A 543 24.14 21.34 7.48
CA GLN A 543 25.15 22.39 7.34
C GLN A 543 26.29 21.98 6.40
N ARG A 544 26.63 20.69 6.36
CA ARG A 544 27.74 20.10 5.58
C ARG A 544 27.30 18.77 4.94
N PRO A 545 26.28 18.77 4.04
CA PRO A 545 25.89 17.58 3.30
C PRO A 545 27.08 17.00 2.53
N PRO A 546 27.36 15.69 2.60
CA PRO A 546 28.59 15.10 2.07
C PRO A 546 28.61 14.95 0.55
N SER A 547 27.49 15.11 -0.14
CA SER A 547 27.41 15.05 -1.61
C SER A 547 26.30 15.95 -2.15
N ILE A 548 26.34 16.24 -3.45
CA ILE A 548 25.32 17.05 -4.13
C ILE A 548 23.92 16.44 -4.04
N GLU A 549 23.78 15.11 -3.98
CA GLU A 549 22.48 14.45 -3.82
C GLU A 549 21.87 14.71 -2.43
N VAL A 550 22.68 14.60 -1.37
CA VAL A 550 22.24 14.93 -0.01
C VAL A 550 21.94 16.42 0.11
N ALA A 551 22.73 17.27 -0.53
CA ALA A 551 22.51 18.72 -0.55
C ALA A 551 21.17 19.09 -1.21
N LYS A 552 20.82 18.46 -2.35
CA LYS A 552 19.52 18.59 -3.02
C LYS A 552 18.37 18.15 -2.12
N VAL A 553 18.49 16.98 -1.47
CA VAL A 553 17.51 16.51 -0.47
C VAL A 553 17.37 17.50 0.69
N SER A 554 18.47 18.14 1.10
CA SER A 554 18.51 19.12 2.20
C SER A 554 18.02 20.53 1.86
N GLU A 555 17.31 20.74 0.74
CA GLU A 555 16.83 22.04 0.25
C GLU A 555 17.92 23.07 -0.14
N CYS A 556 19.12 22.60 -0.48
CA CYS A 556 20.03 23.45 -1.27
C CYS A 556 19.49 23.54 -2.71
N LYS A 557 19.31 24.77 -3.22
CA LYS A 557 18.72 25.03 -4.55
C LYS A 557 19.74 25.56 -5.55
N ASN A 558 20.76 26.29 -5.08
CA ASN A 558 21.84 26.77 -5.93
C ASN A 558 22.99 25.79 -5.90
N PHE A 559 23.50 25.45 -7.08
CA PHE A 559 24.68 24.63 -7.27
C PHE A 559 25.52 25.20 -8.42
N SER A 560 26.82 25.00 -8.36
CA SER A 560 27.78 25.27 -9.43
C SER A 560 28.91 24.25 -9.35
N ARG A 561 29.42 23.80 -10.50
CA ARG A 561 30.67 23.04 -10.55
C ARG A 561 31.80 23.92 -10.04
N ALA A 562 32.57 23.41 -9.10
CA ALA A 562 33.62 24.17 -8.42
C ALA A 562 35.00 23.61 -8.77
N ARG A 563 35.97 24.51 -9.00
CA ARG A 563 37.39 24.17 -9.13
C ARG A 563 38.19 24.88 -8.04
N ARG A 564 39.12 24.18 -7.38
CA ARG A 564 40.00 24.79 -6.39
C ARG A 564 40.98 25.77 -7.06
N VAL A 565 41.16 26.96 -6.49
CA VAL A 565 42.13 27.95 -6.95
C VAL A 565 43.33 27.99 -6.00
N ASP A 566 43.07 28.08 -4.69
CA ASP A 566 44.09 27.99 -3.64
C ASP A 566 43.52 27.28 -2.38
N ASP A 567 43.98 27.61 -1.18
CA ASP A 567 43.51 27.00 0.09
C ASP A 567 42.24 27.67 0.64
N THR A 568 41.90 28.86 0.17
CA THR A 568 40.78 29.71 0.61
C THR A 568 39.87 30.17 -0.52
N HIS A 569 40.25 30.00 -1.80
CA HIS A 569 39.43 30.37 -2.96
C HIS A 569 39.09 29.19 -3.87
N ILE A 570 37.86 29.24 -4.39
CA ILE A 570 37.32 28.34 -5.41
C ILE A 570 36.73 29.13 -6.58
N GLU A 571 36.71 28.54 -7.77
CA GLU A 571 36.08 29.07 -8.97
C GLU A 571 34.74 28.35 -9.18
N ALA A 572 33.63 29.09 -9.13
CA ALA A 572 32.29 28.58 -9.36
C ALA A 572 31.94 28.70 -10.85
N ILE A 573 32.25 27.66 -11.62
CA ILE A 573 32.25 27.64 -13.09
C ILE A 573 30.88 28.06 -13.67
N ASP A 574 29.79 27.52 -13.14
CA ASP A 574 28.42 27.79 -13.62
C ASP A 574 27.83 29.12 -13.12
N TRP A 575 28.54 29.82 -12.23
CA TRP A 575 28.18 31.17 -11.76
C TRP A 575 29.12 32.26 -12.33
N THR A 576 30.19 31.84 -13.01
CA THR A 576 31.28 32.64 -13.58
C THR A 576 31.97 33.59 -12.59
N CYS A 577 32.16 33.16 -11.34
CA CYS A 577 32.81 33.95 -10.30
C CYS A 577 33.81 33.14 -9.46
N GLN A 578 34.75 33.83 -8.81
CA GLN A 578 35.61 33.27 -7.78
C GLN A 578 35.05 33.58 -6.39
N LEU A 579 35.14 32.63 -5.47
CA LEU A 579 34.57 32.70 -4.13
C LEU A 579 35.63 32.40 -3.07
N ALA A 580 35.78 33.27 -2.10
CA ALA A 580 36.44 32.95 -0.83
C ALA A 580 35.53 32.02 -0.01
N VAL A 581 36.11 30.99 0.60
CA VAL A 581 35.43 30.00 1.45
C VAL A 581 36.11 29.90 2.81
N GLN A 582 35.32 29.77 3.87
CA GLN A 582 35.84 29.58 5.24
C GLN A 582 35.96 28.09 5.63
N ALA A 583 35.27 27.21 4.91
CA ALA A 583 35.36 25.76 5.10
C ALA A 583 36.63 25.20 4.42
N PRO A 584 37.29 24.17 5.01
CA PRO A 584 38.42 23.52 4.37
C PRO A 584 37.99 22.88 3.04
N ILE A 585 38.73 23.17 1.97
CA ILE A 585 38.40 22.71 0.61
C ILE A 585 38.76 21.21 0.49
N PRO A 586 37.81 20.32 0.13
CA PRO A 586 38.11 18.91 -0.13
C PRO A 586 39.09 18.74 -1.30
N ALA A 587 39.90 17.70 -1.27
CA ALA A 587 40.90 17.44 -2.32
C ALA A 587 40.26 17.12 -3.69
N ASP A 588 39.07 16.53 -3.62
CA ASP A 588 38.16 16.06 -4.66
C ASP A 588 36.98 17.02 -4.88
N LEU A 589 37.14 18.32 -4.59
CA LEU A 589 36.13 19.36 -4.81
C LEU A 589 35.56 19.30 -6.24
N ALA A 590 34.25 19.07 -6.34
CA ALA A 590 33.52 19.07 -7.60
C ALA A 590 32.40 20.10 -7.64
N TYR A 591 31.80 20.46 -6.49
CA TYR A 591 30.64 21.34 -6.42
C TYR A 591 30.70 22.35 -5.28
N VAL A 592 30.09 23.51 -5.50
CA VAL A 592 29.69 24.46 -4.46
C VAL A 592 28.18 24.65 -4.48
N GLY A 593 27.57 24.73 -3.29
CA GLY A 593 26.15 24.97 -3.10
C GLY A 593 25.87 26.16 -2.19
N LEU A 594 24.70 26.78 -2.34
CA LEU A 594 24.23 27.84 -1.46
C LEU A 594 22.69 27.79 -1.28
N ARG A 595 22.23 27.85 -0.03
CA ARG A 595 20.79 27.89 0.29
C ARG A 595 20.18 29.23 -0.16
N ALA A 596 19.02 29.20 -0.80
CA ALA A 596 18.39 30.39 -1.40
C ALA A 596 18.11 31.54 -0.39
N HIS A 597 17.91 31.21 0.88
CA HIS A 597 17.71 32.17 1.97
C HIS A 597 19.01 32.69 2.62
N HIS A 598 20.19 32.17 2.25
CA HIS A 598 21.49 32.70 2.68
C HIS A 598 21.99 33.84 1.77
N ILE A 599 21.39 34.06 0.59
CA ILE A 599 21.80 35.13 -0.32
C ILE A 599 21.44 36.50 0.28
N GLN A 600 22.46 37.30 0.57
CA GLN A 600 22.28 38.63 1.17
C GLN A 600 22.32 39.72 0.11
N PHE A 601 21.24 40.49 -0.04
CA PHE A 601 21.26 41.74 -0.81
C PHE A 601 21.91 42.83 0.02
N VAL A 602 22.93 43.48 -0.54
CA VAL A 602 23.82 44.46 0.12
C VAL A 602 24.00 45.71 -0.76
N PHE A 603 24.56 46.77 -0.19
CA PHE A 603 25.06 47.91 -0.97
C PHE A 603 26.47 47.60 -1.52
N PRO A 604 26.95 48.32 -2.56
CA PRO A 604 28.32 48.16 -3.05
C PRO A 604 29.33 48.44 -1.94
N GLY A 605 30.30 47.56 -1.74
CA GLY A 605 31.33 47.67 -0.71
C GLY A 605 32.27 46.48 -0.70
N GLU A 606 33.32 46.55 0.14
CA GLU A 606 34.46 45.62 0.16
C GLU A 606 34.18 44.26 0.84
N GLN A 607 32.91 43.83 0.90
CA GLN A 607 32.57 42.52 1.44
C GLN A 607 32.99 41.41 0.47
N PRO A 608 33.66 40.33 0.94
CA PRO A 608 34.03 39.21 0.07
C PRO A 608 32.80 38.56 -0.57
N ASN A 609 32.99 38.01 -1.76
CA ASN A 609 31.94 37.36 -2.56
C ASN A 609 30.73 38.26 -2.89
N THR A 610 30.95 39.56 -3.09
CA THR A 610 29.91 40.51 -3.49
C THR A 610 29.89 40.72 -5.00
N PHE A 611 28.75 40.45 -5.66
CA PHE A 611 28.61 40.47 -7.12
C PHE A 611 27.41 41.31 -7.58
N PRO A 612 27.52 42.03 -8.73
CA PRO A 612 26.39 42.70 -9.36
C PRO A 612 25.46 41.67 -10.02
N SER A 613 24.16 41.84 -9.80
CA SER A 613 23.12 40.92 -10.26
C SER A 613 21.90 41.63 -10.86
N TRP A 614 21.21 40.91 -11.75
CA TRP A 614 19.99 41.36 -12.44
C TRP A 614 18.90 40.30 -12.31
N LEU A 615 17.64 40.73 -12.21
CA LEU A 615 16.48 39.86 -12.09
C LEU A 615 16.05 39.33 -13.46
N ALA A 616 16.04 38.01 -13.65
CA ALA A 616 15.57 37.34 -14.87
C ALA A 616 14.06 37.05 -14.83
N ILE A 617 13.60 36.51 -13.70
CA ILE A 617 12.18 36.29 -13.41
C ILE A 617 11.97 36.24 -11.89
N LEU A 618 10.73 36.44 -11.45
CA LEU A 618 10.32 36.33 -10.06
C LEU A 618 9.11 35.37 -9.92
N THR A 619 8.91 34.84 -8.73
CA THR A 619 7.71 34.06 -8.39
C THR A 619 7.26 34.43 -6.99
N GLU A 620 6.07 35.03 -6.87
CA GLU A 620 5.51 35.46 -5.59
C GLU A 620 4.68 34.34 -4.95
N THR A 621 4.81 34.21 -3.63
CA THR A 621 3.91 33.45 -2.76
C THR A 621 3.29 34.42 -1.73
N GLN A 622 2.39 33.95 -0.88
CA GLN A 622 1.71 34.79 0.12
C GLN A 622 2.69 35.58 1.03
N HIS A 623 3.84 34.98 1.38
CA HIS A 623 4.79 35.53 2.36
C HIS A 623 6.25 35.69 1.86
N ARG A 624 6.66 34.92 0.84
CA ARG A 624 8.00 34.98 0.23
C ARG A 624 7.94 35.26 -1.27
N VAL A 625 8.94 35.96 -1.77
CA VAL A 625 9.21 36.09 -3.21
C VAL A 625 10.50 35.35 -3.54
N THR A 626 10.42 34.49 -4.55
CA THR A 626 11.57 33.83 -5.18
C THR A 626 12.08 34.74 -6.28
N LEU A 627 13.37 35.05 -6.29
CA LEU A 627 14.05 35.89 -7.27
C LEU A 627 15.08 35.05 -8.00
N TYR A 628 14.97 34.95 -9.32
CA TYR A 628 15.93 34.28 -10.18
C TYR A 628 16.88 35.32 -10.76
N LEU A 629 18.15 35.24 -10.37
CA LEU A 629 19.18 36.25 -10.55
C LEU A 629 20.27 35.77 -11.50
N LYS A 630 20.64 36.61 -12.46
CA LYS A 630 21.86 36.45 -13.26
C LYS A 630 22.97 37.33 -12.69
N LEU A 631 24.19 36.82 -12.66
CA LEU A 631 25.39 37.58 -12.27
C LEU A 631 26.06 38.22 -13.49
N HIS A 632 26.82 39.29 -13.27
CA HIS A 632 27.75 39.92 -14.23
C HIS A 632 27.13 40.52 -15.51
N GLY A 633 25.85 40.31 -15.82
CA GLY A 633 25.15 40.99 -16.91
C GLY A 633 23.63 40.80 -16.90
N GLN A 634 22.95 41.51 -17.81
CA GLN A 634 21.51 41.38 -17.99
C GLN A 634 21.12 39.99 -18.54
N PRO A 635 19.97 39.44 -18.12
CA PRO A 635 19.44 38.18 -18.63
C PRO A 635 18.79 38.36 -20.01
N SER A 636 19.08 37.44 -20.93
CA SER A 636 18.50 37.36 -22.27
C SER A 636 17.14 36.64 -22.31
N GLY A 637 16.68 36.09 -21.18
CA GLY A 637 15.38 35.44 -21.06
C GLY A 637 15.07 34.93 -19.64
N PRO A 638 13.86 34.42 -19.38
CA PRO A 638 13.42 34.02 -18.03
C PRO A 638 14.12 32.78 -17.47
N HIS A 639 14.81 32.00 -18.31
CA HIS A 639 15.61 30.84 -17.90
C HIS A 639 17.12 31.12 -17.82
N ASP A 640 17.54 32.36 -18.10
CA ASP A 640 18.94 32.81 -18.10
C ASP A 640 19.28 33.42 -16.73
N TYR A 641 19.52 32.56 -15.75
CA TYR A 641 19.87 32.91 -14.38
C TYR A 641 20.93 31.96 -13.81
N HIS A 642 21.71 32.41 -12.82
CA HIS A 642 22.73 31.62 -12.14
C HIS A 642 22.28 31.19 -10.73
N LEU A 643 21.44 32.02 -10.07
CA LEU A 643 21.07 31.86 -8.67
C LEU A 643 19.57 32.08 -8.44
N GLN A 644 19.00 31.34 -7.50
CA GLN A 644 17.68 31.49 -6.91
C GLN A 644 17.84 32.01 -5.47
N ALA A 645 17.30 33.21 -5.20
CA ALA A 645 17.24 33.81 -3.87
C ALA A 645 15.79 33.79 -3.34
N GLU A 646 15.62 33.63 -2.03
CA GLU A 646 14.32 33.75 -1.36
C GLU A 646 14.33 34.94 -0.39
N VAL A 647 13.37 35.86 -0.56
CA VAL A 647 13.20 37.02 0.31
C VAL A 647 11.78 37.09 0.89
N TYR A 648 11.67 37.59 2.12
CA TYR A 648 10.37 37.95 2.69
C TYR A 648 9.79 39.18 2.00
N ARG A 649 8.46 39.27 1.93
CA ARG A 649 7.73 40.33 1.22
C ARG A 649 8.16 41.75 1.60
N GLU A 650 8.37 42.01 2.90
CA GLU A 650 8.87 43.31 3.41
C GLU A 650 10.24 43.73 2.86
N LYS A 651 11.11 42.76 2.53
CA LYS A 651 12.41 43.00 1.89
C LYS A 651 12.25 43.16 0.38
N TRP A 652 11.35 42.40 -0.24
CA TRP A 652 10.98 42.56 -1.65
C TRP A 652 10.44 43.96 -1.95
N ASP A 653 9.53 44.47 -1.13
CA ASP A 653 8.94 45.81 -1.33
C ASP A 653 9.95 46.96 -1.18
N ARG A 654 11.12 46.73 -0.58
CA ARG A 654 12.27 47.66 -0.62
C ARG A 654 13.15 47.45 -1.85
N LEU A 655 13.45 46.19 -2.19
CA LEU A 655 14.32 45.84 -3.32
C LEU A 655 13.72 46.25 -4.68
N ARG A 656 12.42 46.06 -4.88
CA ARG A 656 11.70 46.37 -6.14
C ARG A 656 11.77 47.83 -6.59
N HIS A 657 12.15 48.75 -5.71
CA HIS A 657 12.31 50.19 -5.99
C HIS A 657 13.78 50.60 -6.14
N SER A 658 14.72 49.69 -5.90
CA SER A 658 16.16 49.92 -6.08
C SER A 658 16.55 49.71 -7.56
N PRO A 659 17.35 50.60 -8.19
CA PRO A 659 17.80 50.40 -9.56
C PRO A 659 18.76 49.20 -9.68
N PHE A 660 18.84 48.60 -10.87
CA PHE A 660 19.83 47.57 -11.18
C PHE A 660 21.20 48.18 -11.52
N PRO A 661 22.33 47.45 -11.29
CA PRO A 661 22.41 46.13 -10.68
C PRO A 661 22.16 46.12 -9.17
N TRP A 662 21.56 45.05 -8.67
CA TRP A 662 21.50 44.76 -7.24
C TRP A 662 22.75 43.98 -6.84
N TYR A 663 23.42 44.38 -5.76
CA TYR A 663 24.59 43.66 -5.27
C TYR A 663 24.17 42.57 -4.28
N ILE A 664 24.67 41.35 -4.49
CA ILE A 664 24.46 40.24 -3.58
C ILE A 664 25.79 39.72 -3.05
N CYS A 665 25.83 39.44 -1.74
CA CYS A 665 26.94 38.82 -1.04
C CYS A 665 26.64 37.33 -0.81
N LEU A 666 27.61 36.47 -1.19
CA LEU A 666 27.56 35.01 -1.04
C LEU A 666 28.49 34.60 0.13
N ASP A 667 28.00 34.83 1.35
CA ASP A 667 28.70 34.66 2.64
C ASP A 667 29.65 33.44 2.69
N PRO A 668 30.99 33.64 2.82
CA PRO A 668 32.00 32.57 2.89
C PRO A 668 31.77 31.50 3.96
N ALA A 669 31.02 31.81 5.03
CA ALA A 669 30.67 30.87 6.10
C ALA A 669 29.42 30.03 5.79
N ARG A 670 28.73 30.34 4.67
CA ARG A 670 27.45 29.73 4.25
C ARG A 670 27.54 28.97 2.93
N LEU A 671 28.67 29.06 2.24
CA LEU A 671 29.00 28.24 1.07
C LEU A 671 29.23 26.79 1.49
N ILE A 672 28.59 25.88 0.77
CA ILE A 672 28.68 24.43 1.00
C ILE A 672 29.61 23.86 -0.07
N VAL A 673 30.85 23.55 0.28
CA VAL A 673 31.79 22.83 -0.60
C VAL A 673 31.53 21.33 -0.53
N MET A 674 31.55 20.65 -1.68
CA MET A 674 31.22 19.23 -1.81
C MET A 674 32.18 18.51 -2.78
N PRO A 675 32.52 17.24 -2.50
CA PRO A 675 33.12 16.33 -3.47
C PRO A 675 32.10 15.92 -4.56
N GLU A 676 32.46 14.95 -5.42
CA GLU A 676 31.56 14.34 -6.42
C GLU A 676 30.35 13.61 -5.78
#